data_AF-A0AB34IV05-F1
#
_entry.id   AF-A0AB34IV05-F1
#
_cell.length_a   1.000
_cell.length_b   1.000
_cell.length_c   1.000
_cell.angle_alpha   90.00
_cell.angle_beta   90.00
_cell.angle_gamma   90.00
#
_symmetry.space_group_name_H-M   'P 1'
#
loop_
_entity.id
_entity.type
_entity.pdbx_description
1 polymer ?
#
loop_
_entity_poly.entity_id
_entity_poly.type
_entity_poly.pdbx_seq_one_letter_code
_entity_poly.pdbx_strand_id
1 'polypeptide(L)'
;MADTALETSSKRGAQRSKLLSRYSLPTSEKRPCTHTVRCEGMSTSVVVSLSPERRHTLEWEQPLVAQIDGVTVTVPPGKLGMYYFPTMTPAEKKGHSTPDLKLQGGELELMRRVILSLDFDSLAQTDPVGATSSLALIVANNEDSVALSMSLFRAHPRLMSIPHTFGIFQGETALHALAANERQAELCTCMQLAIDNLGEDEVRTFFSQQTKGAFFWRPPMIYFGGTVFGYACAFNLTDALLMMAQPHFPVFNPNERGQPENVCQLTGFRAVHVAVANEDTFMFDFLIGDAADERGNKLPIASQFARDTPTELGARPGFASGLTSLQLAAQLGSRKMFEHILRRHVQVNWVWGPVAEYRIDLLGIDSAGQRGGDVMELIGNLNAKPETKEMLLDDFMSGFIFQLFMEKYAKFARYVHKAQCCLGGIYLMSIIILSFDKDTWGDPYISWIVILLISMTIIIEEEVRESVLWWWNQQSSGDLVYRLFNLWYELIARGMPMKITGWTTSILSAILLVTERGNPTWEDETAWLPTVVSATLCISLLTGALVLIRDVLISFGNLGIFVKIVNKMLSRDIGTWMVLFGLYVVVFALALNLVMPKTQIHDSSASTMSTGERFMSLILMIYLLVTTGDGGELLGGIYDLNNKWSFANVMALGIYLLLIVFLIILLLNLIIAMMGNTYVETLENATLEWRTEIARLVLRRELICGRSIDTRAGVKEGDSYYFFFRQVSGGKRGDGMQDIFSSTSNNELLDTQMQPGASRRESMDPSSSVSKSAVAQSFKRAAQISQSFHIRGIKYGRSNPMTNSLSLSKRGSTDLIRMSTPI
;
A
#
# COMPACT_ATOMS: atom_id res chain seq x y z
N MET A 1 13.86 -5.88 -22.65
CA MET A 1 13.39 -5.18 -21.43
C MET A 1 12.86 -3.76 -21.68
N ALA A 2 12.97 -3.18 -22.89
CA ALA A 2 12.37 -1.88 -23.20
C ALA A 2 10.92 -1.98 -23.76
N ASP A 3 10.58 -3.06 -24.46
CA ASP A 3 9.27 -3.18 -25.11
C ASP A 3 8.11 -3.57 -24.17
N THR A 4 8.41 -4.21 -23.04
CA THR A 4 7.43 -4.53 -21.99
C THR A 4 6.99 -3.30 -21.17
N ALA A 5 7.74 -2.20 -21.22
CA ALA A 5 7.36 -0.93 -20.60
C ALA A 5 6.33 -0.13 -21.45
N LEU A 6 6.32 -0.34 -22.77
CA LEU A 6 5.38 0.30 -23.68
C LEU A 6 3.99 -0.36 -23.68
N GLU A 7 3.91 -1.69 -23.55
CA GLU A 7 2.63 -2.40 -23.44
C GLU A 7 1.91 -2.14 -22.10
N THR A 8 2.65 -1.94 -21.01
CA THR A 8 2.08 -1.60 -19.70
C THR A 8 1.58 -0.15 -19.64
N SER A 9 2.19 0.77 -20.39
CA SER A 9 1.70 2.13 -20.62
C SER A 9 0.38 2.15 -21.42
N SER A 10 0.30 1.36 -22.49
CA SER A 10 -0.91 1.23 -23.33
C SER A 10 -2.09 0.63 -22.56
N LYS A 11 -1.86 -0.42 -21.75
CA LYS A 11 -2.90 -1.04 -20.92
C LYS A 11 -3.38 -0.12 -19.79
N ARG A 12 -2.49 0.69 -19.18
CA ARG A 12 -2.88 1.73 -18.21
C ARG A 12 -3.71 2.85 -18.85
N GLY A 13 -3.43 3.21 -20.10
CA GLY A 13 -4.24 4.16 -20.89
C GLY A 13 -5.65 3.66 -21.19
N ALA A 14 -5.78 2.39 -21.58
CA ALA A 14 -7.08 1.75 -21.87
C ALA A 14 -7.96 1.58 -20.61
N GLN A 15 -7.34 1.32 -19.46
CA GLN A 15 -8.05 1.21 -18.18
C GLN A 15 -8.50 2.59 -17.64
N ARG A 16 -7.72 3.65 -17.91
CA ARG A 16 -8.09 5.06 -17.64
C ARG A 16 -9.28 5.50 -18.51
N SER A 17 -9.31 5.08 -19.77
CA SER A 17 -10.41 5.31 -20.72
C SER A 17 -11.71 4.59 -20.29
N LYS A 18 -11.64 3.33 -19.84
CA LYS A 18 -12.81 2.56 -19.39
C LYS A 18 -13.41 3.02 -18.05
N LEU A 19 -12.63 3.66 -17.18
CA LEU A 19 -13.12 4.24 -15.92
C LEU A 19 -13.79 5.61 -16.13
N LEU A 20 -13.29 6.41 -17.08
CA LEU A 20 -13.88 7.70 -17.45
C LEU A 20 -15.15 7.54 -18.31
N SER A 21 -15.28 6.45 -19.08
CA SER A 21 -16.46 6.20 -19.91
C SER A 21 -17.71 5.77 -19.14
N ARG A 22 -17.62 5.53 -17.82
CA ARG A 22 -18.77 5.17 -16.96
C ARG A 22 -19.43 6.37 -16.29
N TYR A 23 -18.85 7.56 -16.38
CA TYR A 23 -19.46 8.80 -15.89
C TYR A 23 -19.94 9.61 -17.09
N SER A 24 -21.12 9.27 -17.60
CA SER A 24 -21.85 10.14 -18.53
C SER A 24 -22.24 11.41 -17.78
N LEU A 25 -21.56 12.51 -18.06
CA LEU A 25 -21.95 13.84 -17.60
C LEU A 25 -23.33 14.19 -18.20
N PRO A 26 -24.28 14.73 -17.42
CA PRO A 26 -25.54 15.20 -17.97
C PRO A 26 -25.27 16.41 -18.88
N THR A 27 -25.35 16.20 -20.19
CA THR A 27 -25.26 17.28 -21.20
C THR A 27 -26.61 17.98 -21.30
N SER A 28 -26.85 18.90 -20.38
CA SER A 28 -27.80 20.00 -20.57
C SER A 28 -26.99 21.16 -21.16
N GLU A 29 -27.21 21.48 -22.44
CA GLU A 29 -26.54 22.62 -23.09
C GLU A 29 -26.93 23.93 -22.36
N LYS A 30 -26.01 24.48 -21.56
CA LYS A 30 -26.21 25.78 -20.90
C LYS A 30 -25.89 26.88 -21.91
N ARG A 31 -26.91 27.67 -22.27
CA ARG A 31 -26.75 28.77 -23.23
C ARG A 31 -25.73 29.81 -22.73
N PRO A 32 -24.87 30.36 -23.60
CA PRO A 32 -23.97 31.44 -23.23
C PRO A 32 -24.76 32.68 -22.82
N CYS A 33 -24.38 33.30 -21.69
CA CYS A 33 -25.03 34.51 -21.20
C CYS A 33 -24.38 35.73 -21.85
N THR A 34 -25.16 36.48 -22.63
CA THR A 34 -24.74 37.74 -23.26
C THR A 34 -25.09 38.90 -22.35
N HIS A 35 -24.08 39.71 -22.03
CA HIS A 35 -24.17 40.89 -21.17
C HIS A 35 -23.84 42.13 -21.95
N THR A 36 -24.61 43.20 -21.76
CA THR A 36 -24.24 44.51 -22.29
C THR A 36 -23.53 45.26 -21.18
N VAL A 37 -22.20 45.31 -21.26
CA VAL A 37 -21.34 45.88 -20.20
C VAL A 37 -21.08 47.36 -20.49
N ARG A 38 -21.25 48.20 -19.46
CA ARG A 38 -20.84 49.61 -19.45
C ARG A 38 -20.16 49.94 -18.12
N CYS A 39 -18.85 50.11 -18.15
CA CYS A 39 -18.04 50.45 -16.97
C CYS A 39 -17.68 51.94 -16.92
N GLU A 40 -17.27 52.44 -15.76
CA GLU A 40 -16.75 53.80 -15.61
C GLU A 40 -15.53 54.03 -16.51
N GLY A 41 -15.60 55.07 -17.34
CA GLY A 41 -14.56 55.44 -18.30
C GLY A 41 -14.72 54.83 -19.69
N MET A 42 -15.66 53.90 -19.92
CA MET A 42 -15.94 53.37 -21.28
C MET A 42 -16.69 54.36 -22.16
N SER A 43 -16.24 54.51 -23.41
CA SER A 43 -16.89 55.38 -24.41
C SER A 43 -18.18 54.77 -24.98
N THR A 44 -18.31 53.44 -25.01
CA THR A 44 -19.42 52.71 -25.63
C THR A 44 -19.76 51.44 -24.84
N SER A 45 -21.05 51.08 -24.76
CA SER A 45 -21.48 49.80 -24.20
C SER A 45 -21.12 48.67 -25.15
N VAL A 46 -20.45 47.62 -24.64
CA VAL A 46 -20.01 46.48 -25.46
C VAL A 46 -20.72 45.21 -25.00
N VAL A 47 -21.16 44.41 -25.96
CA VAL A 47 -21.75 43.09 -25.66
C VAL A 47 -20.63 42.10 -25.44
N VAL A 48 -20.63 41.49 -24.26
CA VAL A 48 -19.67 40.47 -23.83
C VAL A 48 -20.44 39.19 -23.54
N SER A 49 -19.92 38.05 -23.98
CA SER A 49 -20.55 36.75 -23.74
C SER A 49 -19.70 35.89 -22.82
N LEU A 50 -20.28 35.43 -21.70
CA LEU A 50 -19.63 34.46 -20.81
C LEU A 50 -20.19 33.07 -21.09
N SER A 51 -19.30 32.15 -21.46
CA SER A 51 -19.66 30.77 -21.81
C SER A 51 -19.14 29.79 -20.76
N PRO A 52 -20.00 29.25 -19.86
CA PRO A 52 -19.60 28.26 -18.86
C PRO A 52 -19.09 26.97 -19.49
N GLU A 53 -19.73 26.50 -20.56
CA GLU A 53 -19.35 25.27 -21.27
C GLU A 53 -17.94 25.34 -21.88
N ARG A 54 -17.55 26.55 -22.29
CA ARG A 54 -16.21 26.83 -22.81
C ARG A 54 -15.25 27.20 -21.67
N ARG A 55 -15.38 26.60 -20.49
CA ARG A 55 -14.45 26.78 -19.35
C ARG A 55 -14.42 28.22 -18.85
N HIS A 56 -15.60 28.83 -18.69
CA HIS A 56 -15.76 30.24 -18.32
C HIS A 56 -14.94 31.15 -19.25
N THR A 57 -15.10 30.98 -20.56
CA THR A 57 -14.45 31.87 -21.53
C THR A 57 -15.34 33.07 -21.77
N LEU A 58 -14.76 34.26 -21.60
CA LEU A 58 -15.33 35.55 -21.91
C LEU A 58 -14.97 35.90 -23.36
N GLU A 59 -15.96 36.11 -24.23
CA GLU A 59 -15.74 36.47 -25.64
C GLU A 59 -16.40 37.83 -25.94
N TRP A 60 -15.66 38.71 -26.64
CA TRP A 60 -16.16 40.01 -27.09
C TRP A 60 -15.72 40.29 -28.54
N GLU A 61 -16.66 40.78 -29.36
CA GLU A 61 -16.44 40.98 -30.79
C GLU A 61 -15.98 42.40 -31.15
N GLN A 62 -16.22 43.38 -30.28
CA GLN A 62 -15.87 44.79 -30.50
C GLN A 62 -14.71 45.20 -29.59
N PRO A 63 -13.74 46.02 -30.05
CA PRO A 63 -12.64 46.48 -29.22
C PRO A 63 -13.16 47.26 -28.01
N LEU A 64 -12.64 46.95 -26.82
CA LEU A 64 -13.02 47.61 -25.58
C LEU A 64 -12.16 48.88 -25.44
N VAL A 65 -12.80 50.04 -25.39
CA VAL A 65 -12.13 51.35 -25.27
C VAL A 65 -12.59 52.05 -24.01
N ALA A 66 -11.65 52.41 -23.14
CA ALA A 66 -11.94 53.16 -21.92
C ALA A 66 -10.83 54.16 -21.58
N GLN A 67 -11.19 55.25 -20.91
CA GLN A 67 -10.24 56.14 -20.25
C GLN A 67 -10.00 55.65 -18.81
N ILE A 68 -8.74 55.31 -18.52
CA ILE A 68 -8.27 54.93 -17.17
C ILE A 68 -7.13 55.89 -16.84
N ASP A 69 -7.24 56.61 -15.72
CA ASP A 69 -6.28 57.60 -15.25
C ASP A 69 -5.88 58.67 -16.31
N GLY A 70 -6.84 59.07 -17.15
CA GLY A 70 -6.63 60.06 -18.21
C GLY A 70 -5.99 59.53 -19.50
N VAL A 71 -5.66 58.23 -19.57
CA VAL A 71 -5.09 57.58 -20.76
C VAL A 71 -6.15 56.69 -21.43
N THR A 72 -6.29 56.82 -22.75
CA THR A 72 -7.19 55.97 -23.54
C THR A 72 -6.56 54.60 -23.74
N VAL A 73 -7.16 53.57 -23.15
CA VAL A 73 -6.72 52.17 -23.22
C VAL A 73 -7.66 51.41 -24.15
N THR A 74 -7.10 50.61 -25.06
CA THR A 74 -7.87 49.82 -26.03
C THR A 74 -7.48 48.35 -25.96
N VAL A 75 -8.44 47.46 -25.64
CA VAL A 75 -8.25 46.01 -25.68
C VAL A 75 -8.86 45.45 -26.98
N PRO A 76 -8.10 44.73 -27.82
CA PRO A 76 -8.59 44.18 -29.08
C PRO A 76 -9.69 43.12 -28.87
N PRO A 77 -10.55 42.85 -29.88
CA PRO A 77 -11.54 41.78 -29.81
C PRO A 77 -10.86 40.42 -29.66
N GLY A 78 -11.43 39.56 -28.82
CA GLY A 78 -10.78 38.31 -28.46
C GLY A 78 -11.57 37.49 -27.46
N LYS A 79 -10.90 36.47 -26.93
CA LYS A 79 -11.42 35.54 -25.94
C LYS A 79 -10.47 35.44 -24.76
N LEU A 80 -11.00 35.45 -23.55
CA LEU A 80 -10.24 35.32 -22.31
C LEU A 80 -10.83 34.17 -21.48
N GLY A 81 -10.00 33.20 -21.12
CA GLY A 81 -10.41 32.12 -20.22
C GLY A 81 -10.10 32.46 -18.77
N MET A 82 -11.07 32.33 -17.85
CA MET A 82 -10.86 32.63 -16.43
C MET A 82 -9.75 31.78 -15.78
N TYR A 83 -9.56 30.53 -16.21
CA TYR A 83 -8.46 29.67 -15.77
C TYR A 83 -7.05 30.14 -16.20
N TYR A 84 -6.98 31.03 -17.19
CA TYR A 84 -5.73 31.52 -17.80
C TYR A 84 -5.51 33.01 -17.60
N PHE A 85 -6.36 33.66 -16.79
CA PHE A 85 -6.29 35.09 -16.51
C PHE A 85 -4.88 35.48 -15.99
N PRO A 86 -4.23 36.54 -16.52
CA PRO A 86 -4.76 37.59 -17.40
C PRO A 86 -4.46 37.41 -18.91
N THR A 87 -4.28 36.17 -19.36
CA THR A 87 -3.93 35.86 -20.76
C THR A 87 -5.17 35.87 -21.65
N MET A 88 -5.12 36.58 -22.79
CA MET A 88 -6.17 36.57 -23.81
C MET A 88 -5.68 36.00 -25.15
N THR A 89 -6.62 35.44 -25.89
CA THR A 89 -6.47 35.00 -27.29
C THR A 89 -7.12 36.05 -28.20
N PRO A 90 -6.36 36.77 -29.03
CA PRO A 90 -6.93 37.71 -29.99
C PRO A 90 -7.84 36.98 -31.00
N ALA A 91 -8.87 37.67 -31.52
CA ALA A 91 -9.67 37.12 -32.60
C ALA A 91 -8.80 36.91 -33.85
N GLU A 92 -8.81 35.69 -34.40
CA GLU A 92 -7.96 35.30 -35.54
C GLU A 92 -8.17 36.23 -36.75
N LYS A 93 -7.09 36.83 -37.25
CA LYS A 93 -7.05 37.35 -38.63
C LYS A 93 -6.81 36.15 -39.56
N LYS A 94 -7.70 35.94 -40.53
CA LYS A 94 -7.68 34.80 -41.49
C LYS A 94 -6.24 34.36 -41.85
N GLY A 95 -5.84 33.17 -41.37
CA GLY A 95 -4.68 32.43 -41.88
C GLY A 95 -3.44 32.34 -41.00
N HIS A 96 -3.37 32.98 -39.83
CA HIS A 96 -2.24 32.83 -38.88
C HIS A 96 -2.73 32.71 -37.44
N SER A 97 -2.24 31.71 -36.69
CA SER A 97 -2.48 31.61 -35.24
C SER A 97 -1.73 32.74 -34.53
N THR A 98 -2.46 33.75 -34.07
CA THR A 98 -1.88 34.84 -33.26
C THR A 98 -1.51 34.31 -31.88
N PRO A 99 -0.30 34.59 -31.36
CA PRO A 99 0.11 34.14 -30.04
C PRO A 99 -0.74 34.80 -28.95
N ASP A 100 -0.92 34.07 -27.85
CA ASP A 100 -1.61 34.53 -26.64
C ASP A 100 -0.95 35.81 -26.08
N LEU A 101 -1.76 36.80 -25.72
CA LEU A 101 -1.29 38.09 -25.20
C LEU A 101 -1.61 38.20 -23.71
N LYS A 102 -0.60 38.53 -22.89
CA LYS A 102 -0.78 38.78 -21.46
C LYS A 102 -1.11 40.25 -21.24
N LEU A 103 -2.30 40.54 -20.73
CA LEU A 103 -2.74 41.91 -20.42
C LEU A 103 -1.89 42.52 -19.30
N GLN A 104 -1.49 43.79 -19.42
CA GLN A 104 -0.70 44.52 -18.42
C GLN A 104 -1.19 45.97 -18.24
N GLY A 105 -1.00 46.53 -17.04
CA GLY A 105 -1.31 47.93 -16.74
C GLY A 105 -2.80 48.27 -16.92
N GLY A 106 -3.09 49.33 -17.69
CA GLY A 106 -4.46 49.81 -17.91
C GLY A 106 -5.37 48.81 -18.62
N GLU A 107 -4.84 47.94 -19.49
CA GLU A 107 -5.63 46.91 -20.19
C GLU A 107 -6.18 45.86 -19.23
N LEU A 108 -5.37 45.50 -18.22
CA LEU A 108 -5.76 44.58 -17.15
C LEU A 108 -6.84 45.20 -16.28
N GLU A 109 -6.70 46.48 -15.92
CA GLU A 109 -7.67 47.19 -15.09
C GLU A 109 -9.01 47.38 -15.81
N LEU A 110 -9.00 47.64 -17.12
CA LEU A 110 -10.21 47.64 -17.94
C LEU A 110 -10.92 46.28 -17.87
N MET A 111 -10.16 45.19 -18.03
CA MET A 111 -10.72 43.84 -17.99
C MET A 111 -11.27 43.48 -16.59
N ARG A 112 -10.61 43.92 -15.51
CA ARG A 112 -11.12 43.75 -14.13
C ARG A 112 -12.49 44.44 -13.96
N ARG A 113 -12.62 45.69 -14.40
CA ARG A 113 -13.91 46.43 -14.34
C ARG A 113 -15.01 45.76 -15.15
N VAL A 114 -14.68 45.26 -16.35
CA VAL A 114 -15.62 44.51 -17.19
C VAL A 114 -16.13 43.26 -16.47
N ILE A 115 -15.22 42.48 -15.88
CA ILE A 115 -15.61 41.24 -15.16
C ILE A 115 -16.43 41.54 -13.89
N LEU A 116 -16.08 42.61 -13.16
CA LEU A 116 -16.83 43.05 -11.97
C LEU A 116 -18.26 43.51 -12.29
N SER A 117 -18.51 43.98 -13.51
CA SER A 117 -19.85 44.42 -13.95
C SER A 117 -20.78 43.29 -14.41
N LEU A 118 -20.31 42.04 -14.41
CA LEU A 118 -21.12 40.88 -14.79
C LEU A 118 -22.12 40.51 -13.69
N ASP A 119 -23.31 40.07 -14.09
CA ASP A 119 -24.37 39.65 -13.17
C ASP A 119 -23.99 38.40 -12.36
N PHE A 120 -24.45 38.36 -11.10
CA PHE A 120 -24.25 37.24 -10.19
C PHE A 120 -24.64 35.88 -10.79
N ASP A 121 -25.82 35.79 -11.40
CA ASP A 121 -26.35 34.53 -11.96
C ASP A 121 -25.48 33.96 -13.08
N SER A 122 -24.72 34.81 -13.77
CA SER A 122 -23.79 34.37 -14.81
C SER A 122 -22.46 33.92 -14.22
N LEU A 123 -21.99 34.60 -13.18
CA LEU A 123 -20.78 34.23 -12.46
C LEU A 123 -20.95 32.94 -11.64
N ALA A 124 -22.16 32.72 -11.11
CA ALA A 124 -22.55 31.56 -10.32
C ALA A 124 -22.80 30.29 -11.14
N GLN A 125 -22.93 30.41 -12.47
CA GLN A 125 -23.08 29.22 -13.33
C GLN A 125 -21.85 28.33 -13.25
N THR A 126 -22.10 27.02 -13.21
CA THR A 126 -21.06 26.00 -13.17
C THR A 126 -20.68 25.51 -14.56
N ASP A 127 -19.39 25.31 -14.79
CA ASP A 127 -18.83 24.70 -15.99
C ASP A 127 -19.11 23.17 -16.05
N PRO A 128 -18.72 22.46 -17.13
CA PRO A 128 -18.93 21.01 -17.23
C PRO A 128 -18.15 20.17 -16.21
N VAL A 129 -17.21 20.78 -15.47
CA VAL A 129 -16.46 20.16 -14.38
C VAL A 129 -17.09 20.51 -13.02
N GLY A 130 -18.11 21.38 -13.00
CA GLY A 130 -18.84 21.79 -11.82
C GLY A 130 -18.28 23.05 -11.13
N ALA A 131 -17.26 23.71 -11.69
CA ALA A 131 -16.60 24.88 -11.11
C ALA A 131 -17.30 26.20 -11.47
N THR A 132 -17.25 27.20 -10.59
CA THR A 132 -17.71 28.56 -10.86
C THR A 132 -16.61 29.43 -11.49
N SER A 133 -16.99 30.57 -12.05
CA SER A 133 -16.05 31.53 -12.64
C SER A 133 -15.04 32.08 -11.63
N SER A 134 -15.48 32.38 -10.40
CA SER A 134 -14.64 32.83 -9.29
C SER A 134 -13.63 31.78 -8.84
N LEU A 135 -14.04 30.50 -8.82
CA LEU A 135 -13.17 29.39 -8.46
C LEU A 135 -12.13 29.13 -9.55
N ALA A 136 -12.50 29.24 -10.83
CA ALA A 136 -11.56 29.14 -11.95
C ALA A 136 -10.42 30.18 -11.86
N LEU A 137 -10.73 31.41 -11.43
CA LEU A 137 -9.75 32.48 -11.22
C LEU A 137 -8.80 32.17 -10.05
N ILE A 138 -9.28 31.54 -8.97
CA ILE A 138 -8.43 31.12 -7.84
C ILE A 138 -7.51 29.96 -8.25
N VAL A 139 -8.03 29.01 -9.03
CA VAL A 139 -7.26 27.87 -9.56
C VAL A 139 -6.13 28.33 -10.50
N ALA A 140 -6.28 29.47 -11.18
CA ALA A 140 -5.20 30.07 -11.98
C ALA A 140 -3.98 30.46 -11.12
N ASN A 141 -4.21 30.85 -9.85
CA ASN A 141 -3.22 31.22 -8.84
C ASN A 141 -2.17 32.25 -9.32
N ASN A 142 -2.64 33.34 -9.92
CA ASN A 142 -1.82 34.52 -10.23
C ASN A 142 -2.24 35.66 -9.30
N GLU A 143 -1.33 36.59 -8.96
CA GLU A 143 -1.67 37.74 -8.10
C GLU A 143 -2.85 38.53 -8.67
N ASP A 144 -2.87 38.74 -9.98
CA ASP A 144 -3.95 39.45 -10.66
C ASP A 144 -5.29 38.71 -10.64
N SER A 145 -5.26 37.37 -10.73
CA SER A 145 -6.47 36.54 -10.73
C SER A 145 -7.06 36.44 -9.33
N VAL A 146 -6.22 36.29 -8.31
CA VAL A 146 -6.62 36.28 -6.89
C VAL A 146 -7.17 37.65 -6.49
N ALA A 147 -6.50 38.75 -6.86
CA ALA A 147 -6.97 40.11 -6.58
C ALA A 147 -8.35 40.40 -7.21
N LEU A 148 -8.57 39.94 -8.45
CA LEU A 148 -9.87 40.02 -9.10
C LEU A 148 -10.92 39.18 -8.38
N SER A 149 -10.61 37.93 -8.00
CA SER A 149 -11.51 37.08 -7.21
C SER A 149 -11.88 37.71 -5.87
N MET A 150 -10.93 38.31 -5.16
CA MET A 150 -11.20 39.00 -3.89
C MET A 150 -12.12 40.20 -4.10
N SER A 151 -11.96 40.93 -5.20
CA SER A 151 -12.83 42.05 -5.56
C SER A 151 -14.24 41.57 -5.91
N LEU A 152 -14.36 40.44 -6.61
CA LEU A 152 -15.64 39.77 -6.89
C LEU A 152 -16.33 39.30 -5.62
N PHE A 153 -15.59 38.79 -4.64
CA PHE A 153 -16.15 38.35 -3.36
C PHE A 153 -16.64 39.51 -2.50
N ARG A 154 -15.99 40.67 -2.56
CA ARG A 154 -16.49 41.89 -1.91
C ARG A 154 -17.79 42.40 -2.55
N ALA A 155 -17.90 42.32 -3.87
CA ALA A 155 -19.12 42.71 -4.59
C ALA A 155 -20.25 41.70 -4.40
N HIS A 156 -19.92 40.40 -4.41
CA HIS A 156 -20.87 39.29 -4.34
C HIS A 156 -20.39 38.19 -3.37
N PRO A 157 -20.61 38.36 -2.04
CA PRO A 157 -20.09 37.43 -1.02
C PRO A 157 -20.55 35.97 -1.18
N ARG A 158 -21.77 35.76 -1.70
CA ARG A 158 -22.34 34.42 -1.94
C ARG A 158 -21.58 33.59 -2.97
N LEU A 159 -20.76 34.19 -3.83
CA LEU A 159 -19.94 33.42 -4.78
C LEU A 159 -18.88 32.56 -4.10
N MET A 160 -18.48 32.90 -2.86
CA MET A 160 -17.50 32.12 -2.09
C MET A 160 -18.08 30.77 -1.66
N SER A 161 -19.38 30.72 -1.34
CA SER A 161 -20.03 29.56 -0.74
C SER A 161 -20.53 28.52 -1.73
N ILE A 162 -20.30 28.71 -3.03
CA ILE A 162 -20.71 27.76 -4.07
C ILE A 162 -19.59 26.71 -4.26
N PRO A 163 -19.79 25.44 -3.86
CA PRO A 163 -18.81 24.38 -4.08
C PRO A 163 -18.87 23.83 -5.52
N HIS A 164 -17.85 23.07 -5.90
CA HIS A 164 -17.93 22.20 -7.07
C HIS A 164 -19.13 21.26 -6.97
N THR A 165 -20.06 21.40 -7.91
CA THR A 165 -21.38 20.75 -7.83
C THR A 165 -21.35 19.27 -8.23
N PHE A 166 -20.57 18.90 -9.25
CA PHE A 166 -20.48 17.53 -9.77
C PHE A 166 -19.08 17.25 -10.33
N GLY A 167 -18.80 16.00 -10.70
CA GLY A 167 -17.53 15.59 -11.29
C GLY A 167 -16.48 15.12 -10.28
N ILE A 168 -15.21 15.05 -10.71
CA ILE A 168 -14.11 14.49 -9.91
C ILE A 168 -13.70 15.37 -8.72
N PHE A 169 -14.03 16.67 -8.75
CA PHE A 169 -13.69 17.69 -7.73
C PHE A 169 -14.87 18.07 -6.81
N GLN A 170 -15.96 17.28 -6.83
CA GLN A 170 -17.16 17.57 -6.06
C GLN A 170 -16.86 17.97 -4.59
N GLY A 171 -17.47 19.07 -4.15
CA GLY A 171 -17.33 19.60 -2.78
C GLY A 171 -16.14 20.54 -2.54
N GLU A 172 -15.25 20.73 -3.51
CA GLU A 172 -14.16 21.72 -3.42
C GLU A 172 -14.69 23.15 -3.52
N THR A 173 -14.16 24.04 -2.68
CA THR A 173 -14.61 25.43 -2.53
C THR A 173 -13.44 26.40 -2.75
N ALA A 174 -13.75 27.70 -2.83
CA ALA A 174 -12.72 28.74 -2.87
C ALA A 174 -11.72 28.65 -1.71
N LEU A 175 -12.18 28.30 -0.51
CA LEU A 175 -11.31 28.16 0.67
C LEU A 175 -10.33 26.99 0.53
N HIS A 176 -10.78 25.84 0.02
CA HIS A 176 -9.90 24.69 -0.23
C HIS A 176 -8.79 25.04 -1.23
N ALA A 177 -9.14 25.74 -2.31
CA ALA A 177 -8.18 26.17 -3.32
C ALA A 177 -7.20 27.24 -2.80
N LEU A 178 -7.68 28.22 -2.02
CA LEU A 178 -6.82 29.23 -1.38
C LEU A 178 -5.87 28.58 -0.36
N ALA A 179 -6.36 27.63 0.43
CA ALA A 179 -5.54 26.89 1.39
C ALA A 179 -4.45 26.05 0.68
N ALA A 180 -4.83 25.33 -0.38
CA ALA A 180 -3.88 24.54 -1.19
C ALA A 180 -2.84 25.40 -1.94
N ASN A 181 -3.16 26.66 -2.19
CA ASN A 181 -2.26 27.64 -2.80
C ASN A 181 -1.41 28.42 -1.77
N GLU A 182 -1.52 28.12 -0.47
CA GLU A 182 -0.79 28.78 0.63
C GLU A 182 -1.05 30.30 0.73
N ARG A 183 -2.23 30.76 0.29
CA ARG A 183 -2.65 32.18 0.29
C ARG A 183 -3.41 32.53 1.58
N GLN A 184 -2.67 32.58 2.70
CA GLN A 184 -3.24 32.72 4.05
C GLN A 184 -4.00 34.04 4.27
N ALA A 185 -3.43 35.17 3.83
CA ALA A 185 -4.03 36.49 4.05
C ALA A 185 -5.38 36.63 3.34
N GLU A 186 -5.46 36.15 2.10
CA GLU A 186 -6.66 36.15 1.29
C GLU A 186 -7.70 35.17 1.85
N LEU A 187 -7.26 34.01 2.35
CA LEU A 187 -8.12 33.05 3.04
C LEU A 187 -8.78 33.66 4.28
N CYS A 188 -8.00 34.30 5.16
CA CYS A 188 -8.51 35.01 6.33
C CYS A 188 -9.49 36.13 5.94
N THR A 189 -9.18 36.88 4.87
CA THR A 189 -10.07 37.92 4.36
C THR A 189 -11.40 37.34 3.87
N CYS A 190 -11.39 36.22 3.14
CA CYS A 190 -12.62 35.54 2.72
C CYS A 190 -13.47 35.07 3.90
N MET A 191 -12.82 34.54 4.95
CA MET A 191 -13.51 34.10 6.17
C MET A 191 -14.20 35.27 6.88
N GLN A 192 -13.53 36.41 6.96
CA GLN A 192 -14.07 37.60 7.60
C GLN A 192 -15.21 38.22 6.78
N LEU A 193 -15.05 38.31 5.45
CA LEU A 193 -16.11 38.76 4.53
C LEU A 193 -17.36 37.87 4.60
N ALA A 194 -17.19 36.56 4.80
CA ALA A 194 -18.30 35.64 4.97
C ALA A 194 -19.09 35.95 6.25
N ILE A 195 -18.41 36.19 7.38
CA ILE A 195 -19.08 36.56 8.64
C ILE A 195 -19.80 37.90 8.52
N ASP A 196 -19.14 38.90 7.93
CA ASP A 196 -19.67 40.26 7.90
C ASP A 196 -20.90 40.41 6.99
N ASN A 197 -21.04 39.55 5.96
CA ASN A 197 -22.02 39.74 4.89
C ASN A 197 -23.00 38.58 4.67
N LEU A 198 -22.77 37.39 5.23
CA LEU A 198 -23.67 36.22 5.09
C LEU A 198 -24.50 35.99 6.35
N GLY A 199 -25.63 35.29 6.19
CA GLY A 199 -26.45 34.86 7.34
C GLY A 199 -25.79 33.70 8.11
N GLU A 200 -26.15 33.53 9.39
CA GLU A 200 -25.53 32.53 10.29
C GLU A 200 -25.56 31.10 9.72
N ASP A 201 -26.68 30.67 9.13
CA ASP A 201 -26.82 29.36 8.47
C ASP A 201 -25.96 29.23 7.20
N GLU A 202 -25.83 30.31 6.42
CA GLU A 202 -24.99 30.34 5.22
C GLU A 202 -23.50 30.25 5.62
N VAL A 203 -23.10 30.93 6.70
CA VAL A 203 -21.73 30.84 7.27
C VAL A 203 -21.44 29.43 7.78
N ARG A 204 -22.37 28.80 8.50
CA ARG A 204 -22.19 27.41 8.95
C ARG A 204 -22.05 26.45 7.77
N THR A 205 -22.88 26.63 6.74
CA THR A 205 -22.80 25.82 5.51
C THR A 205 -21.46 26.04 4.79
N PHE A 206 -20.98 27.28 4.76
CA PHE A 206 -19.72 27.64 4.11
C PHE A 206 -18.51 26.93 4.71
N PHE A 207 -18.43 26.83 6.04
CA PHE A 207 -17.32 26.17 6.73
C PHE A 207 -17.45 24.64 6.86
N SER A 208 -18.68 24.12 6.84
CA SER A 208 -18.95 22.66 6.88
C SER A 208 -18.83 21.98 5.51
N GLN A 209 -18.55 22.73 4.44
CA GLN A 209 -18.29 22.17 3.12
C GLN A 209 -17.03 21.30 3.13
N GLN A 210 -17.16 20.12 2.52
CA GLN A 210 -16.08 19.14 2.44
C GLN A 210 -15.91 18.62 1.01
N THR A 211 -14.67 18.34 0.64
CA THR A 211 -14.33 17.70 -0.62
C THR A 211 -14.77 16.23 -0.60
N LYS A 212 -15.59 15.79 -1.57
CA LYS A 212 -16.10 14.41 -1.67
C LYS A 212 -15.74 13.71 -2.98
N GLY A 213 -15.35 14.47 -4.00
CA GLY A 213 -15.08 13.97 -5.34
C GLY A 213 -13.96 12.93 -5.41
N ALA A 214 -14.01 12.05 -6.42
CA ALA A 214 -13.10 10.92 -6.60
C ALA A 214 -11.60 11.31 -6.65
N PHE A 215 -11.28 12.56 -6.98
CA PHE A 215 -9.91 13.08 -6.95
C PHE A 215 -9.29 13.02 -5.55
N PHE A 216 -10.08 13.29 -4.52
CA PHE A 216 -9.63 13.37 -3.12
C PHE A 216 -9.46 12.00 -2.44
N TRP A 217 -9.85 10.91 -3.10
CA TRP A 217 -9.80 9.55 -2.53
C TRP A 217 -8.42 8.89 -2.64
N ARG A 218 -7.47 9.54 -3.32
CA ARG A 218 -6.13 9.00 -3.55
C ARG A 218 -5.07 9.82 -2.83
N PRO A 219 -4.00 9.18 -2.32
CA PRO A 219 -2.82 9.90 -1.85
C PRO A 219 -2.22 10.80 -2.94
N PRO A 220 -1.71 12.00 -2.59
CA PRO A 220 -1.64 12.57 -1.23
C PRO A 220 -2.93 13.24 -0.71
N MET A 221 -3.91 13.53 -1.57
CA MET A 221 -5.08 14.36 -1.25
C MET A 221 -5.93 13.80 -0.10
N ILE A 222 -5.99 12.48 0.02
CA ILE A 222 -6.72 11.80 1.09
C ILE A 222 -6.19 12.17 2.49
N TYR A 223 -4.91 12.55 2.61
CA TYR A 223 -4.28 12.89 3.88
C TYR A 223 -4.61 14.31 4.36
N PHE A 224 -5.23 15.15 3.53
CA PHE A 224 -5.61 16.52 3.90
C PHE A 224 -6.93 16.61 4.69
N GLY A 225 -7.63 15.49 4.89
CA GLY A 225 -8.83 15.43 5.73
C GLY A 225 -10.06 16.11 5.16
N GLY A 226 -10.05 16.57 3.91
CA GLY A 226 -11.24 16.96 3.13
C GLY A 226 -12.07 18.15 3.64
N THR A 227 -11.86 18.60 4.88
CA THR A 227 -12.48 19.80 5.47
C THR A 227 -11.58 21.00 5.24
N VAL A 228 -12.16 22.21 5.25
CA VAL A 228 -11.38 23.45 5.13
C VAL A 228 -10.35 23.55 6.26
N PHE A 229 -10.74 23.17 7.48
CA PHE A 229 -9.84 23.14 8.63
C PHE A 229 -8.70 22.11 8.46
N GLY A 230 -8.99 20.93 7.91
CA GLY A 230 -8.00 19.92 7.57
C GLY A 230 -7.00 20.42 6.52
N TYR A 231 -7.47 21.13 5.50
CA TYR A 231 -6.59 21.77 4.51
C TYR A 231 -5.70 22.84 5.15
N ALA A 232 -6.25 23.74 5.96
CA ALA A 232 -5.45 24.74 6.67
C ALA A 232 -4.39 24.10 7.58
N CYS A 233 -4.71 22.96 8.22
CA CYS A 233 -3.76 22.14 8.96
C CYS A 233 -2.66 21.54 8.07
N ALA A 234 -3.02 20.90 6.96
CA ALA A 234 -2.05 20.24 6.07
C ALA A 234 -1.02 21.21 5.44
N PHE A 235 -1.46 22.45 5.17
CA PHE A 235 -0.64 23.50 4.57
C PHE A 235 -0.05 24.51 5.57
N ASN A 236 -0.10 24.22 6.87
CA ASN A 236 0.51 25.03 7.93
C ASN A 236 0.01 26.48 8.05
N LEU A 237 -1.28 26.71 7.82
CA LEU A 237 -1.89 28.05 7.84
C LEU A 237 -2.34 28.45 9.25
N THR A 238 -1.39 28.80 10.12
CA THR A 238 -1.62 29.01 11.55
C THR A 238 -2.62 30.12 11.87
N ASP A 239 -2.58 31.26 11.17
CA ASP A 239 -3.48 32.38 11.47
C ASP A 239 -4.92 32.08 11.04
N ALA A 240 -5.07 31.34 9.94
CA ALA A 240 -6.37 30.87 9.48
C ALA A 240 -6.98 29.88 10.48
N LEU A 241 -6.17 28.98 11.04
CA LEU A 241 -6.60 28.07 12.10
C LEU A 241 -6.98 28.82 13.38
N LEU A 242 -6.20 29.82 13.78
CA LEU A 242 -6.49 30.66 14.96
C LEU A 242 -7.78 31.44 14.78
N MET A 243 -7.99 32.02 13.59
CA MET A 243 -9.22 32.71 13.23
C MET A 243 -10.42 31.75 13.32
N MET A 244 -10.35 30.57 12.69
CA MET A 244 -11.43 29.58 12.74
C MET A 244 -11.71 29.04 14.15
N ALA A 245 -10.72 29.02 15.04
CA ALA A 245 -10.88 28.54 16.41
C ALA A 245 -11.46 29.56 17.40
N GLN A 246 -11.69 30.80 16.97
CA GLN A 246 -12.28 31.82 17.84
C GLN A 246 -13.78 31.56 18.06
N PRO A 247 -14.33 31.86 19.26
CA PRO A 247 -15.70 31.51 19.64
C PRO A 247 -16.81 32.19 18.81
N HIS A 248 -16.47 33.20 18.02
CA HIS A 248 -17.41 33.89 17.13
C HIS A 248 -17.53 33.23 15.74
N PHE A 249 -16.68 32.24 15.43
CA PHE A 249 -16.82 31.42 14.23
C PHE A 249 -17.73 30.21 14.53
N PRO A 250 -18.84 30.02 13.80
CA PRO A 250 -19.85 28.99 14.09
C PRO A 250 -19.38 27.54 13.83
N VAL A 251 -18.10 27.35 13.49
CA VAL A 251 -17.48 26.05 13.17
C VAL A 251 -17.08 25.29 14.44
N PHE A 252 -16.88 25.99 15.56
CA PHE A 252 -16.35 25.39 16.78
C PHE A 252 -17.09 25.90 18.02
N ASN A 253 -18.15 25.19 18.42
CA ASN A 253 -18.65 25.27 19.81
C ASN A 253 -17.86 24.26 20.68
N PRO A 254 -16.99 24.73 21.59
CA PRO A 254 -16.13 23.86 22.40
C PRO A 254 -16.89 22.95 23.38
N ASN A 255 -18.19 23.21 23.63
CA ASN A 255 -19.01 22.45 24.56
C ASN A 255 -19.79 21.30 23.90
N GLU A 256 -19.85 21.23 22.57
CA GLU A 256 -20.60 20.22 21.84
C GLU A 256 -19.67 19.15 21.27
N ARG A 257 -19.34 18.15 22.10
CA ARG A 257 -18.69 16.92 21.62
C ARG A 257 -19.55 16.27 20.54
N GLY A 258 -19.03 16.18 19.32
CA GLY A 258 -19.62 15.36 18.26
C GLY A 258 -20.37 16.08 17.15
N GLN A 259 -19.99 17.32 16.79
CA GLN A 259 -20.45 17.84 15.50
C GLN A 259 -19.76 17.07 14.35
N PRO A 260 -20.51 16.33 13.51
CA PRO A 260 -19.98 15.53 12.40
C PRO A 260 -19.37 16.40 11.27
N GLU A 261 -19.50 17.72 11.37
CA GLU A 261 -19.08 18.70 10.37
C GLU A 261 -17.55 18.93 10.37
N ASN A 262 -16.88 18.74 11.52
CA ASN A 262 -15.43 18.93 11.67
C ASN A 262 -14.60 17.67 11.41
N VAL A 263 -15.28 16.57 11.12
CA VAL A 263 -14.65 15.28 10.82
C VAL A 263 -14.73 15.06 9.32
N CYS A 264 -13.63 14.63 8.72
CA CYS A 264 -13.61 14.24 7.33
C CYS A 264 -14.63 13.11 7.09
N GLN A 265 -15.64 13.33 6.26
CA GLN A 265 -16.58 12.27 5.90
C GLN A 265 -15.89 11.13 5.13
N LEU A 266 -14.77 11.38 4.45
CA LEU A 266 -14.05 10.36 3.68
C LEU A 266 -13.23 9.43 4.59
N THR A 267 -12.42 10.01 5.47
CA THR A 267 -11.39 9.29 6.25
C THR A 267 -11.69 9.18 7.73
N GLY A 268 -12.64 9.96 8.26
CA GLY A 268 -12.84 10.10 9.70
C GLY A 268 -11.77 10.96 10.40
N PHE A 269 -10.88 11.60 9.64
CA PHE A 269 -9.80 12.43 10.19
C PHE A 269 -10.33 13.70 10.85
N ARG A 270 -9.68 14.03 11.96
CA ARG A 270 -9.71 15.35 12.60
C ARG A 270 -8.42 16.08 12.23
N ALA A 271 -8.32 17.36 12.57
CA ALA A 271 -7.13 18.16 12.32
C ALA A 271 -5.83 17.53 12.82
N VAL A 272 -5.85 16.98 14.04
CA VAL A 272 -4.69 16.30 14.63
C VAL A 272 -4.27 15.08 13.79
N HIS A 273 -5.23 14.30 13.32
CA HIS A 273 -4.99 13.16 12.43
C HIS A 273 -4.43 13.60 11.06
N VAL A 274 -4.82 14.77 10.56
CA VAL A 274 -4.27 15.36 9.34
C VAL A 274 -2.80 15.75 9.54
N ALA A 275 -2.44 16.35 10.67
CA ALA A 275 -1.04 16.65 11.00
C ALA A 275 -0.19 15.36 11.03
N VAL A 276 -0.71 14.31 11.68
CA VAL A 276 -0.06 12.98 11.73
C VAL A 276 0.09 12.38 10.33
N ALA A 277 -0.95 12.46 9.51
CA ALA A 277 -0.93 11.88 8.17
C ALA A 277 0.04 12.58 7.20
N ASN A 278 0.34 13.86 7.44
CA ASN A 278 1.32 14.63 6.68
C ASN A 278 2.71 14.68 7.35
N GLU A 279 2.91 13.94 8.45
CA GLU A 279 4.17 13.88 9.22
C GLU A 279 4.68 15.25 9.73
N ASP A 280 3.75 16.16 10.04
CA ASP A 280 4.08 17.51 10.51
C ASP A 280 4.05 17.60 12.04
N THR A 281 5.23 17.48 12.65
CA THR A 281 5.40 17.55 14.11
C THR A 281 5.08 18.94 14.66
N PHE A 282 5.39 20.00 13.92
CA PHE A 282 5.13 21.38 14.36
C PHE A 282 3.62 21.63 14.43
N MET A 283 2.88 21.27 13.37
CA MET A 283 1.43 21.45 13.37
C MET A 283 0.74 20.58 14.43
N PHE A 284 1.26 19.36 14.66
CA PHE A 284 0.76 18.51 15.74
C PHE A 284 0.91 19.18 17.12
N ASP A 285 2.05 19.81 17.39
CA ASP A 285 2.34 20.53 18.64
C ASP A 285 1.50 21.80 18.79
N PHE A 286 1.33 22.51 17.68
CA PHE A 286 0.50 23.70 17.60
C PHE A 286 -0.97 23.39 17.95
N LEU A 287 -1.53 22.29 17.41
CA LEU A 287 -2.92 21.89 17.66
C LEU A 287 -3.15 21.39 19.09
N ILE A 288 -2.20 20.64 19.67
CA ILE A 288 -2.34 20.09 21.03
C ILE A 288 -2.08 21.15 22.11
N GLY A 289 -1.39 22.24 21.77
CA GLY A 289 -1.37 23.44 22.62
C GLY A 289 -0.05 23.76 23.33
N ASP A 290 1.08 23.32 22.79
CA ASP A 290 2.40 23.82 23.21
C ASP A 290 2.72 25.19 22.58
N ALA A 291 1.91 25.64 21.61
CA ALA A 291 1.99 26.98 21.07
C ALA A 291 1.38 27.99 22.06
N ALA A 292 2.26 28.81 22.64
CA ALA A 292 1.89 29.98 23.41
C ALA A 292 1.97 31.22 22.52
N ASP A 293 1.07 32.18 22.74
CA ASP A 293 1.21 33.53 22.19
C ASP A 293 2.55 34.16 22.68
N GLU A 294 3.01 35.24 22.06
CA GLU A 294 4.25 35.96 22.45
C GLU A 294 4.27 36.37 23.94
N ARG A 295 3.09 36.41 24.56
CA ARG A 295 2.83 36.74 25.97
C ARG A 295 2.79 35.53 26.90
N GLY A 296 3.02 34.31 26.40
CA GLY A 296 3.00 33.07 27.18
C GLY A 296 1.60 32.49 27.46
N ASN A 297 0.54 33.06 26.88
CA ASN A 297 -0.82 32.55 27.03
C ASN A 297 -1.05 31.36 26.09
N LYS A 298 -1.65 30.28 26.59
CA LYS A 298 -2.06 29.13 25.75
C LYS A 298 -3.09 29.60 24.73
N LEU A 299 -2.88 29.26 23.47
CA LEU A 299 -3.81 29.58 22.39
C LEU A 299 -5.16 28.87 22.63
N PRO A 300 -6.30 29.46 22.23
CA PRO A 300 -7.63 28.89 22.46
C PRO A 300 -7.84 27.50 21.83
N ILE A 301 -7.02 27.15 20.82
CA ILE A 301 -6.96 25.83 20.18
C ILE A 301 -6.48 24.73 21.16
N ALA A 302 -5.56 25.07 22.07
CA ALA A 302 -4.87 24.16 22.98
C ALA A 302 -5.82 23.35 23.88
N SER A 303 -6.87 23.98 24.41
CA SER A 303 -7.83 23.31 25.30
C SER A 303 -8.81 22.39 24.55
N GLN A 304 -8.92 22.55 23.22
CA GLN A 304 -9.95 21.92 22.40
C GLN A 304 -9.51 20.53 21.87
N PHE A 305 -8.22 20.35 21.62
CA PHE A 305 -7.63 19.09 21.12
C PHE A 305 -6.75 18.36 22.15
N ALA A 306 -6.73 18.82 23.40
CA ALA A 306 -5.91 18.28 24.49
C ALA A 306 -6.16 16.80 24.84
N ARG A 307 -7.28 16.21 24.41
CA ARG A 307 -7.52 14.77 24.53
C ARG A 307 -7.44 14.14 23.15
N ASP A 308 -6.54 13.19 22.98
CA ASP A 308 -6.38 12.40 21.76
C ASP A 308 -7.66 11.59 21.50
N THR A 309 -8.65 12.21 20.85
CA THR A 309 -9.92 11.58 20.50
C THR A 309 -9.72 10.73 19.25
N PRO A 310 -10.20 9.47 19.24
CA PRO A 310 -10.05 8.62 18.06
C PRO A 310 -10.77 9.21 16.84
N THR A 311 -10.32 8.79 15.66
CA THR A 311 -11.02 9.04 14.39
C THR A 311 -12.42 8.43 14.39
N GLU A 312 -13.35 9.06 13.67
CA GLU A 312 -14.70 8.50 13.51
C GLU A 312 -14.79 7.58 12.29
N LEU A 313 -15.95 6.94 12.09
CA LEU A 313 -16.18 6.05 10.95
C LEU A 313 -16.29 6.88 9.66
N GLY A 314 -15.27 6.84 8.80
CA GLY A 314 -15.29 7.46 7.47
C GLY A 314 -16.04 6.63 6.41
N ALA A 315 -16.30 7.25 5.25
CA ALA A 315 -16.91 6.61 4.08
C ALA A 315 -16.06 5.48 3.48
N ARG A 316 -14.79 5.37 3.87
CA ARG A 316 -13.90 4.25 3.51
C ARG A 316 -13.81 3.24 4.67
N PRO A 317 -14.48 2.07 4.58
CA PRO A 317 -14.49 1.10 5.66
C PRO A 317 -13.07 0.58 5.94
N GLY A 318 -12.66 0.58 7.22
CA GLY A 318 -11.40 -0.01 7.68
C GLY A 318 -10.12 0.81 7.44
N PHE A 319 -10.21 2.00 6.83
CA PHE A 319 -9.07 2.93 6.78
C PHE A 319 -9.15 3.89 7.96
N ALA A 320 -8.18 3.79 8.88
CA ALA A 320 -8.00 4.69 10.01
C ALA A 320 -9.27 4.97 10.82
N SER A 321 -10.17 4.01 10.99
CA SER A 321 -11.42 4.16 11.74
C SER A 321 -11.23 3.79 13.21
N GLY A 322 -11.59 4.67 14.13
CA GLY A 322 -11.50 4.42 15.57
C GLY A 322 -10.09 4.51 16.16
N LEU A 323 -9.11 5.01 15.39
CA LEU A 323 -7.70 5.09 15.79
C LEU A 323 -7.38 6.44 16.42
N THR A 324 -6.60 6.46 17.49
CA THR A 324 -5.99 7.67 18.05
C THR A 324 -4.85 8.20 17.17
N SER A 325 -4.35 9.39 17.46
CA SER A 325 -3.22 9.97 16.71
C SER A 325 -1.97 9.07 16.73
N LEU A 326 -1.69 8.44 17.88
CA LEU A 326 -0.60 7.46 18.03
C LEU A 326 -0.82 6.20 17.19
N GLN A 327 -2.02 5.62 17.25
CA GLN A 327 -2.38 4.43 16.49
C GLN A 327 -2.38 4.69 14.98
N LEU A 328 -2.81 5.88 14.56
CA LEU A 328 -2.75 6.32 13.16
C LEU A 328 -1.29 6.43 12.67
N ALA A 329 -0.41 7.00 13.48
CA ALA A 329 1.02 7.08 13.15
C ALA A 329 1.63 5.68 12.94
N ALA A 330 1.25 4.71 13.79
CA ALA A 330 1.64 3.31 13.64
C ALA A 330 1.09 2.70 12.33
N GLN A 331 -0.21 2.87 12.05
CA GLN A 331 -0.83 2.35 10.83
C GLN A 331 -0.22 2.93 9.55
N LEU A 332 0.17 4.21 9.58
CA LEU A 332 0.82 4.87 8.44
C LEU A 332 2.29 4.51 8.29
N GLY A 333 2.92 3.96 9.33
CA GLY A 333 4.34 3.61 9.34
C GLY A 333 5.26 4.80 9.56
N SER A 334 4.74 5.90 10.11
CA SER A 334 5.55 7.11 10.33
C SER A 334 6.35 7.00 11.63
N ARG A 335 7.61 6.56 11.51
CA ARG A 335 8.54 6.45 12.65
C ARG A 335 8.67 7.77 13.39
N LYS A 336 8.97 8.84 12.65
CA LYS A 336 9.18 10.19 13.20
C LYS A 336 7.97 10.70 13.99
N MET A 337 6.77 10.57 13.41
CA MET A 337 5.56 11.04 14.07
C MET A 337 5.22 10.17 15.28
N PHE A 338 5.28 8.85 15.15
CA PHE A 338 5.01 7.95 16.27
C PHE A 338 5.94 8.24 17.46
N GLU A 339 7.23 8.41 17.18
CA GLU A 339 8.26 8.76 18.14
C GLU A 339 7.94 10.07 18.88
N HIS A 340 7.61 11.12 18.12
CA HIS A 340 7.28 12.43 18.65
C HIS A 340 6.01 12.44 19.52
N ILE A 341 4.98 11.69 19.13
CA ILE A 341 3.76 11.52 19.95
C ILE A 341 4.11 10.76 21.23
N LEU A 342 4.84 9.65 21.11
CA LEU A 342 5.18 8.79 22.25
C LEU A 342 6.02 9.53 23.29
N ARG A 343 6.94 10.41 22.87
CA ARG A 343 7.73 11.28 23.77
C ARG A 343 6.87 12.03 24.78
N ARG A 344 5.66 12.46 24.40
CA ARG A 344 4.71 13.15 25.30
C ARG A 344 4.01 12.23 26.29
N HIS A 345 3.84 10.96 25.94
CA HIS A 345 3.22 9.97 26.82
C HIS A 345 4.18 9.40 27.86
N VAL A 346 5.49 9.62 27.69
CA VAL A 346 6.50 9.16 28.64
C VAL A 346 6.60 10.12 29.81
N GLN A 347 6.61 9.56 31.02
CA GLN A 347 6.80 10.30 32.26
C GLN A 347 8.07 9.83 32.97
N VAL A 348 8.78 10.74 33.62
CA VAL A 348 9.92 10.39 34.46
C VAL A 348 9.40 9.84 35.79
N ASN A 349 9.77 8.61 36.14
CA ASN A 349 9.45 8.01 37.42
C ASN A 349 10.40 8.51 38.51
N TRP A 350 11.71 8.37 38.27
CA TRP A 350 12.77 8.92 39.12
C TRP A 350 14.07 9.11 38.33
N VAL A 351 14.96 9.97 38.86
CA VAL A 351 16.31 10.20 38.32
C VAL A 351 17.32 10.02 39.44
N TRP A 352 18.27 9.11 39.26
CA TRP A 352 19.38 8.83 40.17
C TRP A 352 20.72 9.01 39.43
N GLY A 353 21.31 10.21 39.57
CA GLY A 353 22.56 10.52 38.90
C GLY A 353 22.42 10.42 37.37
N PRO A 354 23.21 9.56 36.69
CA PRO A 354 23.06 9.34 35.25
C PRO A 354 21.92 8.38 34.90
N VAL A 355 21.33 7.64 35.85
CA VAL A 355 20.28 6.67 35.56
C VAL A 355 18.91 7.30 35.78
N ALA A 356 18.04 7.28 34.78
CA ALA A 356 16.64 7.66 34.90
C ALA A 356 15.75 6.45 34.61
N GLU A 357 14.66 6.31 35.37
CA GLU A 357 13.59 5.38 35.04
C GLU A 357 12.40 6.16 34.48
N TYR A 358 11.93 5.72 33.34
CA TYR A 358 10.81 6.28 32.62
C TYR A 358 9.64 5.30 32.67
N ARG A 359 8.42 5.84 32.64
CA ARG A 359 7.18 5.08 32.54
C ARG A 359 6.35 5.52 31.34
N ILE A 360 5.77 4.57 30.63
CA ILE A 360 4.90 4.79 29.46
C ILE A 360 3.53 4.21 29.77
N ASP A 361 2.47 4.98 29.57
CA ASP A 361 1.09 4.46 29.62
C ASP A 361 0.83 3.59 28.39
N LEU A 362 0.39 2.35 28.63
CA LEU A 362 0.14 1.35 27.57
C LEU A 362 -1.25 1.50 26.92
N LEU A 363 -2.02 2.52 27.28
CA LEU A 363 -3.31 2.81 26.67
C LEU A 363 -3.19 3.02 25.15
N GLY A 364 -3.89 2.18 24.37
CA GLY A 364 -3.87 2.23 22.90
C GLY A 364 -2.65 1.57 22.26
N ILE A 365 -1.68 1.11 23.07
CA ILE A 365 -0.50 0.37 22.62
C ILE A 365 -0.72 -1.14 22.79
N ASP A 366 -1.14 -1.56 23.98
CA ASP A 366 -1.35 -2.97 24.33
C ASP A 366 -2.57 -3.56 23.62
N SER A 367 -2.41 -4.73 22.98
CA SER A 367 -3.49 -5.45 22.26
C SER A 367 -4.63 -5.98 23.14
N ALA A 368 -4.48 -5.90 24.47
CA ALA A 368 -5.56 -6.23 25.41
C ALA A 368 -6.55 -5.06 25.61
N GLY A 369 -6.47 -4.01 24.80
CA GLY A 369 -7.38 -2.88 24.79
C GLY A 369 -8.80 -3.26 24.38
N GLN A 370 -9.76 -2.40 24.74
CA GLN A 370 -11.18 -2.64 24.44
C GLN A 370 -11.63 -2.15 23.06
N ARG A 371 -10.82 -1.31 22.39
CA ARG A 371 -11.25 -0.52 21.23
C ARG A 371 -10.86 -1.12 19.87
N GLY A 372 -9.99 -2.15 19.85
CA GLY A 372 -9.44 -2.72 18.63
C GLY A 372 -8.55 -1.70 17.88
N GLY A 373 -7.59 -2.19 17.10
CA GLY A 373 -6.63 -1.32 16.40
C GLY A 373 -5.56 -0.73 17.32
N ASP A 374 -5.25 -1.41 18.43
CA ASP A 374 -4.11 -1.07 19.28
C ASP A 374 -2.79 -1.23 18.51
N VAL A 375 -1.74 -0.49 18.89
CA VAL A 375 -0.47 -0.47 18.14
C VAL A 375 0.10 -1.87 17.93
N MET A 376 0.06 -2.74 18.95
CA MET A 376 0.53 -4.12 18.83
C MET A 376 -0.29 -4.93 17.80
N GLU A 377 -1.61 -4.75 17.74
CA GLU A 377 -2.48 -5.39 16.74
C GLU A 377 -2.18 -4.86 15.32
N LEU A 378 -2.01 -3.54 15.18
CA LEU A 378 -1.69 -2.88 13.90
C LEU A 378 -0.36 -3.36 13.33
N ILE A 379 0.67 -3.51 14.16
CA ILE A 379 2.00 -3.99 13.75
C ILE A 379 1.96 -5.50 13.41
N GLY A 380 1.20 -6.29 14.17
CA GLY A 380 1.04 -7.72 13.95
C GLY A 380 0.26 -8.08 12.67
N ASN A 381 -0.56 -7.15 12.16
CA ASN A 381 -1.35 -7.38 10.95
C ASN A 381 -0.49 -7.75 9.74
N LEU A 382 -0.95 -8.73 8.96
CA LEU A 382 -0.27 -9.16 7.72
C LEU A 382 -0.07 -7.99 6.75
N ASN A 383 -1.10 -7.16 6.63
CA ASN A 383 -1.19 -6.02 5.71
C ASN A 383 -0.51 -4.76 6.26
N ALA A 384 0.13 -4.84 7.44
CA ALA A 384 0.93 -3.74 7.94
C ALA A 384 2.05 -3.43 6.95
N LYS A 385 2.27 -2.13 6.74
CA LYS A 385 3.33 -1.61 5.89
C LYS A 385 4.71 -2.08 6.37
N PRO A 386 5.72 -2.22 5.49
CA PRO A 386 7.06 -2.58 5.93
C PRO A 386 7.61 -1.58 6.97
N GLU A 387 7.35 -0.29 6.78
CA GLU A 387 7.79 0.78 7.69
C GLU A 387 7.14 0.64 9.09
N THR A 388 5.89 0.18 9.15
CA THR A 388 5.21 -0.15 10.42
C THR A 388 5.85 -1.34 11.12
N LYS A 389 6.26 -2.37 10.35
CA LYS A 389 6.90 -3.56 10.92
C LYS A 389 8.28 -3.25 11.48
N GLU A 390 9.03 -2.34 10.84
CA GLU A 390 10.36 -1.90 11.30
C GLU A 390 10.35 -1.34 12.73
N MET A 391 9.19 -0.90 13.25
CA MET A 391 9.01 -0.53 14.66
C MET A 391 9.24 -1.71 15.65
N LEU A 392 9.39 -2.94 15.17
CA LEU A 392 9.77 -4.11 15.97
C LEU A 392 11.29 -4.28 16.11
N LEU A 393 12.11 -3.56 15.33
CA LEU A 393 13.57 -3.67 15.39
C LEU A 393 14.13 -2.97 16.63
N ASP A 394 15.32 -3.39 17.05
CA ASP A 394 16.02 -2.76 18.19
C ASP A 394 16.44 -1.31 17.89
N ASP A 395 16.71 -1.02 16.61
CA ASP A 395 17.02 0.32 16.12
C ASP A 395 15.93 1.33 16.45
N PHE A 396 14.68 0.88 16.62
CA PHE A 396 13.56 1.71 17.01
C PHE A 396 13.32 1.59 18.51
N MET A 397 13.53 2.68 19.25
CA MET A 397 13.17 2.78 20.68
C MET A 397 13.76 1.66 21.54
N SER A 398 14.99 1.22 21.26
CA SER A 398 15.65 0.09 21.94
C SER A 398 14.84 -1.22 21.93
N GLY A 399 13.98 -1.41 20.92
CA GLY A 399 13.12 -2.58 20.79
C GLY A 399 11.94 -2.61 21.77
N PHE A 400 11.52 -1.46 22.31
CA PHE A 400 10.41 -1.33 23.29
C PHE A 400 9.17 -2.18 22.92
N ILE A 401 8.65 -2.05 21.71
CA ILE A 401 7.44 -2.75 21.27
C ILE A 401 7.68 -4.27 21.24
N PHE A 402 8.85 -4.71 20.80
CA PHE A 402 9.19 -6.13 20.78
C PHE A 402 9.37 -6.70 22.19
N GLN A 403 9.90 -5.91 23.14
CA GLN A 403 9.97 -6.30 24.54
C GLN A 403 8.58 -6.55 25.14
N LEU A 404 7.57 -5.74 24.81
CA LEU A 404 6.17 -5.98 25.23
C LEU A 404 5.63 -7.31 24.69
N PHE A 405 5.91 -7.64 23.42
CA PHE A 405 5.56 -8.95 22.87
C PHE A 405 6.25 -10.10 23.61
N MET A 406 7.52 -9.93 23.99
CA MET A 406 8.28 -10.93 24.73
C MET A 406 7.79 -11.08 26.18
N GLU A 407 7.34 -10.02 26.84
CA GLU A 407 6.68 -10.10 28.15
C GLU A 407 5.40 -10.94 28.07
N LYS A 408 4.54 -10.67 27.09
CA LYS A 408 3.34 -11.49 26.83
C LYS A 408 3.67 -12.93 26.51
N TYR A 409 4.71 -13.15 25.70
CA TYR A 409 5.19 -14.48 25.37
C TYR A 409 5.61 -15.24 26.62
N ALA A 410 6.38 -14.60 27.51
CA ALA A 410 6.81 -15.18 28.78
C ALA A 410 5.65 -15.46 29.74
N LYS A 411 4.64 -14.58 29.78
CA LYS A 411 3.50 -14.65 30.70
C LYS A 411 2.54 -15.79 30.37
N PHE A 412 2.07 -15.89 29.11
CA PHE A 412 1.07 -16.90 28.72
C PHE A 412 1.39 -17.64 27.42
N ALA A 413 1.83 -16.92 26.36
CA ALA A 413 1.84 -17.53 25.02
C ALA A 413 2.84 -18.69 24.91
N ARG A 414 3.95 -18.67 25.67
CA ARG A 414 4.90 -19.79 25.71
C ARG A 414 4.28 -21.08 26.19
N TYR A 415 3.32 -21.03 27.12
CA TYR A 415 2.72 -22.23 27.69
C TYR A 415 1.70 -22.84 26.73
N VAL A 416 0.87 -22.00 26.12
CA VAL A 416 -0.09 -22.42 25.09
C VAL A 416 0.66 -22.98 23.87
N HIS A 417 1.71 -22.29 23.43
CA HIS A 417 2.54 -22.75 22.31
C HIS A 417 3.24 -24.08 22.60
N LYS A 418 3.80 -24.25 23.81
CA LYS A 418 4.38 -25.52 24.24
C LYS A 418 3.35 -26.64 24.28
N ALA A 419 2.15 -26.38 24.79
CA ALA A 419 1.07 -27.37 24.81
C ALA A 419 0.72 -27.85 23.40
N GLN A 420 0.64 -26.93 22.44
CA GLN A 420 0.41 -27.27 21.03
C GLN A 420 1.58 -28.05 20.41
N CYS A 421 2.81 -27.67 20.70
CA CYS A 421 3.98 -28.45 20.27
C CYS A 421 3.98 -29.85 20.88
N CYS A 422 3.56 -30.01 22.14
CA CYS A 422 3.41 -31.33 22.78
C CYS A 422 2.32 -32.16 22.10
N LEU A 423 1.16 -31.58 21.77
CA LEU A 423 0.09 -32.25 21.02
C LEU A 423 0.56 -32.68 19.62
N GLY A 424 1.27 -31.79 18.92
CA GLY A 424 1.90 -32.12 17.63
C GLY A 424 2.95 -33.24 17.76
N GLY A 425 3.70 -33.26 18.87
CA GLY A 425 4.61 -34.34 19.21
C GLY A 425 3.90 -35.68 19.44
N ILE A 426 2.78 -35.69 20.18
CA ILE A 426 1.96 -36.90 20.38
C ILE A 426 1.40 -37.41 19.05
N TYR A 427 0.89 -36.50 18.21
CA TYR A 427 0.44 -36.82 16.86
C TYR A 427 1.57 -37.45 16.02
N LEU A 428 2.77 -36.84 16.00
CA LEU A 428 3.91 -37.38 15.27
C LEU A 428 4.36 -38.74 15.82
N MET A 429 4.42 -38.89 17.15
CA MET A 429 4.79 -40.16 17.79
C MET A 429 3.80 -41.27 17.44
N SER A 430 2.51 -40.97 17.37
CA SER A 430 1.52 -41.96 16.95
C SER A 430 1.77 -42.43 15.51
N ILE A 431 2.11 -41.55 14.58
CA ILE A 431 2.47 -41.92 13.19
C ILE A 431 3.76 -42.75 13.15
N ILE A 432 4.77 -42.34 13.93
CA ILE A 432 6.05 -43.06 14.02
C ILE A 432 5.82 -44.50 14.50
N ILE A 433 5.05 -44.68 15.57
CA ILE A 433 4.74 -46.01 16.11
C ILE A 433 3.94 -46.84 15.11
N LEU A 434 2.95 -46.24 14.43
CA LEU A 434 2.17 -46.91 13.38
C LEU A 434 3.04 -47.32 12.17
N SER A 435 4.20 -46.66 11.97
CA SER A 435 5.17 -46.99 10.93
C SER A 435 6.16 -48.10 11.32
N PHE A 436 6.37 -48.37 12.61
CA PHE A 436 7.52 -49.15 13.08
C PHE A 436 7.30 -50.65 13.27
N ASP A 437 6.12 -51.18 13.00
CA ASP A 437 5.87 -52.59 13.28
C ASP A 437 4.85 -53.14 12.29
N LYS A 438 5.32 -53.65 11.14
CA LYS A 438 4.46 -54.27 10.11
C LYS A 438 4.02 -55.70 10.49
N ASP A 439 4.80 -56.37 11.32
CA ASP A 439 4.66 -57.79 11.60
C ASP A 439 3.81 -58.08 12.85
N THR A 440 3.54 -57.06 13.68
CA THR A 440 2.85 -57.19 14.97
C THR A 440 1.52 -56.41 15.04
N TRP A 441 0.70 -56.48 13.97
CA TRP A 441 -0.59 -55.79 13.85
C TRP A 441 -1.71 -56.42 14.71
N GLY A 442 -1.50 -56.51 16.03
CA GLY A 442 -2.48 -56.97 17.02
C GLY A 442 -3.40 -55.88 17.57
N ASP A 443 -4.13 -56.18 18.65
CA ASP A 443 -5.02 -55.25 19.37
C ASP A 443 -4.41 -53.89 19.82
N PRO A 444 -3.12 -53.76 20.22
CA PRO A 444 -2.58 -52.46 20.63
C PRO A 444 -2.48 -51.43 19.49
N TYR A 445 -2.55 -51.85 18.23
CA TYR A 445 -2.49 -50.94 17.07
C TYR A 445 -3.73 -50.03 16.98
N ILE A 446 -4.90 -50.55 17.35
CA ILE A 446 -6.15 -49.77 17.37
C ILE A 446 -6.06 -48.64 18.38
N SER A 447 -5.43 -48.88 19.53
CA SER A 447 -5.21 -47.84 20.54
C SER A 447 -4.39 -46.68 19.98
N TRP A 448 -3.35 -46.96 19.17
CA TRP A 448 -2.54 -45.91 18.54
C TRP A 448 -3.29 -45.16 17.43
N ILE A 449 -4.11 -45.84 16.62
CA ILE A 449 -5.01 -45.18 15.65
C ILE A 449 -5.98 -44.25 16.39
N VAL A 450 -6.56 -44.70 17.51
CA VAL A 450 -7.48 -43.88 18.32
C VAL A 450 -6.74 -42.67 18.90
N ILE A 451 -5.53 -42.84 19.43
CA ILE A 451 -4.70 -41.73 19.92
C ILE A 451 -4.36 -40.74 18.78
N LEU A 452 -4.05 -41.24 17.58
CA LEU A 452 -3.80 -40.41 16.39
C LEU A 452 -5.04 -39.58 16.03
N LEU A 453 -6.22 -40.19 15.98
CA LEU A 453 -7.46 -39.50 15.63
C LEU A 453 -7.89 -38.49 16.71
N ILE A 454 -7.72 -38.82 18.00
CA ILE A 454 -8.02 -37.91 19.10
C ILE A 454 -7.08 -36.70 19.07
N SER A 455 -5.76 -36.93 18.97
CA SER A 455 -4.78 -35.84 18.92
C SER A 455 -4.98 -34.95 17.69
N MET A 456 -5.27 -35.53 16.53
CA MET A 456 -5.62 -34.78 15.32
C MET A 456 -6.89 -33.95 15.50
N THR A 457 -7.94 -34.52 16.11
CA THR A 457 -9.21 -33.81 16.31
C THR A 457 -9.02 -32.59 17.21
N ILE A 458 -8.24 -32.72 18.28
CA ILE A 458 -7.92 -31.59 19.16
C ILE A 458 -7.16 -30.51 18.38
N ILE A 459 -6.12 -30.88 17.63
CA ILE A 459 -5.34 -29.91 16.83
C ILE A 459 -6.23 -29.18 15.82
N ILE A 460 -7.10 -29.89 15.11
CA ILE A 460 -8.02 -29.28 14.13
C ILE A 460 -9.01 -28.35 14.83
N GLU A 461 -9.56 -28.75 15.98
CA GLU A 461 -10.47 -27.91 16.75
C GLU A 461 -9.78 -26.59 17.16
N GLU A 462 -8.54 -26.66 17.63
CA GLU A 462 -7.78 -25.45 17.99
C GLU A 462 -7.53 -24.55 16.77
N GLU A 463 -7.13 -25.11 15.62
CA GLU A 463 -6.87 -24.35 14.40
C GLU A 463 -8.14 -23.71 13.82
N VAL A 464 -9.27 -24.42 13.87
CA VAL A 464 -10.58 -23.89 13.49
C VAL A 464 -10.98 -22.78 14.46
N ARG A 465 -10.84 -22.99 15.78
CA ARG A 465 -11.15 -21.98 16.80
C ARG A 465 -10.32 -20.71 16.60
N GLU A 466 -9.02 -20.84 16.37
CA GLU A 466 -8.13 -19.72 16.04
C GLU A 466 -8.58 -18.96 14.79
N SER A 467 -8.96 -19.69 13.73
CA SER A 467 -9.39 -19.10 12.46
C SER A 467 -10.74 -18.38 12.59
N VAL A 468 -11.67 -18.94 13.36
CA VAL A 468 -12.99 -18.35 13.62
C VAL A 468 -12.88 -17.11 14.51
N LEU A 469 -12.06 -17.15 15.57
CA LEU A 469 -11.80 -15.98 16.43
C LEU A 469 -11.15 -14.85 15.64
N TRP A 470 -10.19 -15.16 14.78
CA TRP A 470 -9.58 -14.19 13.87
C TRP A 470 -10.64 -13.59 12.92
N TRP A 471 -11.51 -14.41 12.35
CA TRP A 471 -12.58 -13.95 11.46
C TRP A 471 -13.54 -12.97 12.14
N TRP A 472 -13.96 -13.28 13.38
CA TRP A 472 -14.81 -12.37 14.15
C TRP A 472 -14.12 -11.06 14.51
N ASN A 473 -12.83 -11.10 14.86
CA ASN A 473 -12.07 -9.89 15.14
C ASN A 473 -11.95 -8.99 13.90
N GLN A 474 -11.84 -9.59 12.71
CA GLN A 474 -11.76 -8.86 11.44
C GLN A 474 -13.13 -8.39 10.89
N GLN A 475 -14.23 -8.63 11.59
CA GLN A 475 -15.57 -8.39 11.06
C GLN A 475 -15.89 -6.91 10.77
N SER A 476 -15.17 -5.98 11.40
CA SER A 476 -15.25 -4.53 11.15
C SER A 476 -14.50 -4.07 9.90
N SER A 477 -13.66 -4.92 9.30
CA SER A 477 -12.64 -4.50 8.33
C SER A 477 -12.97 -4.87 6.88
N GLY A 478 -13.52 -3.92 6.14
CA GLY A 478 -13.63 -3.96 4.67
C GLY A 478 -14.65 -4.96 4.10
N ASP A 479 -14.71 -5.00 2.77
CA ASP A 479 -15.64 -5.85 2.02
C ASP A 479 -15.35 -7.35 2.20
N LEU A 480 -16.38 -8.18 2.02
CA LEU A 480 -16.29 -9.63 2.16
C LEU A 480 -15.17 -10.27 1.32
N VAL A 481 -14.94 -9.80 0.10
CA VAL A 481 -13.89 -10.29 -0.80
C VAL A 481 -12.49 -10.04 -0.21
N TYR A 482 -12.26 -8.86 0.34
CA TYR A 482 -10.99 -8.49 0.96
C TYR A 482 -10.71 -9.34 2.20
N ARG A 483 -11.74 -9.57 3.03
CA ARG A 483 -11.61 -10.44 4.22
C ARG A 483 -11.30 -11.89 3.84
N LEU A 484 -11.97 -12.43 2.83
CA LEU A 484 -11.68 -13.77 2.32
C LEU A 484 -10.25 -13.87 1.78
N PHE A 485 -9.79 -12.87 1.02
CA PHE A 485 -8.42 -12.84 0.52
C PHE A 485 -7.39 -12.83 1.67
N ASN A 486 -7.60 -12.00 2.69
CA ASN A 486 -6.71 -11.96 3.86
C ASN A 486 -6.73 -13.25 4.66
N LEU A 487 -7.91 -13.87 4.83
CA LEU A 487 -8.02 -15.18 5.48
C LEU A 487 -7.18 -16.22 4.74
N TRP A 488 -7.31 -16.29 3.42
CA TRP A 488 -6.51 -17.19 2.58
C TRP A 488 -5.01 -16.95 2.74
N TYR A 489 -4.58 -15.70 2.73
CA TYR A 489 -3.17 -15.35 2.92
C TYR A 489 -2.65 -15.75 4.31
N GLU A 490 -3.44 -15.51 5.36
CA GLU A 490 -3.13 -15.90 6.74
C GLU A 490 -3.01 -17.42 6.90
N LEU A 491 -3.92 -18.18 6.28
CA LEU A 491 -3.85 -19.65 6.27
C LEU A 491 -2.58 -20.15 5.58
N ILE A 492 -2.19 -19.54 4.45
CA ILE A 492 -0.95 -19.88 3.74
C ILE A 492 0.28 -19.54 4.60
N ALA A 493 0.32 -18.37 5.24
CA ALA A 493 1.41 -17.97 6.11
C ALA A 493 1.59 -18.92 7.31
N ARG A 494 0.49 -19.49 7.83
CA ARG A 494 0.50 -20.55 8.86
C ARG A 494 0.99 -21.90 8.35
N GLY A 495 1.19 -22.07 7.05
CA GLY A 495 1.54 -23.36 6.46
C GLY A 495 0.38 -24.35 6.45
N MET A 496 -0.87 -23.87 6.44
CA MET A 496 -2.07 -24.72 6.42
C MET A 496 -2.10 -25.72 5.27
N PRO A 497 -1.58 -25.43 4.05
CA PRO A 497 -1.52 -26.45 3.00
C PRO A 497 -0.77 -27.71 3.45
N MET A 498 0.37 -27.56 4.11
CA MET A 498 1.16 -28.70 4.62
C MET A 498 0.44 -29.44 5.76
N LYS A 499 -0.23 -28.70 6.66
CA LYS A 499 -1.04 -29.29 7.75
C LYS A 499 -2.21 -30.10 7.19
N ILE A 500 -2.96 -29.54 6.25
CA ILE A 500 -4.11 -30.18 5.61
C ILE A 500 -3.67 -31.44 4.87
N THR A 501 -2.56 -31.40 4.12
CA THR A 501 -2.03 -32.61 3.45
C THR A 501 -1.63 -33.69 4.45
N GLY A 502 -1.06 -33.32 5.61
CA GLY A 502 -0.72 -34.27 6.66
C GLY A 502 -1.95 -34.91 7.29
N TRP A 503 -2.97 -34.12 7.62
CA TRP A 503 -4.21 -34.62 8.23
C TRP A 503 -5.00 -35.52 7.27
N THR A 504 -5.17 -35.12 6.00
CA THR A 504 -5.94 -35.93 5.03
C THR A 504 -5.27 -37.26 4.76
N THR A 505 -3.94 -37.28 4.63
CA THR A 505 -3.18 -38.54 4.44
C THR A 505 -3.18 -39.40 5.70
N SER A 506 -3.18 -38.80 6.89
CA SER A 506 -3.30 -39.53 8.18
C SER A 506 -4.68 -40.17 8.36
N ILE A 507 -5.75 -39.48 7.97
CA ILE A 507 -7.12 -40.02 7.99
C ILE A 507 -7.23 -41.16 7.00
N LEU A 508 -6.69 -40.98 5.78
CA LEU A 508 -6.69 -42.02 4.76
C LEU A 508 -5.93 -43.25 5.24
N SER A 509 -4.74 -43.09 5.83
CA SER A 509 -4.00 -44.22 6.40
C SER A 509 -4.77 -44.90 7.53
N ALA A 510 -5.41 -44.13 8.43
CA ALA A 510 -6.21 -44.69 9.52
C ALA A 510 -7.41 -45.50 9.01
N ILE A 511 -8.11 -45.02 7.98
CA ILE A 511 -9.23 -45.75 7.36
C ILE A 511 -8.73 -47.05 6.75
N LEU A 512 -7.67 -46.99 5.93
CA LEU A 512 -7.11 -48.17 5.25
C LEU A 512 -6.63 -49.23 6.24
N LEU A 513 -6.00 -48.82 7.33
CA LEU A 513 -5.54 -49.71 8.40
C LEU A 513 -6.70 -50.38 9.16
N VAL A 514 -7.85 -49.70 9.29
CA VAL A 514 -9.04 -50.25 9.97
C VAL A 514 -9.84 -51.18 9.04
N THR A 515 -10.04 -50.80 7.77
CA THR A 515 -10.91 -51.53 6.84
C THR A 515 -10.36 -52.88 6.45
N GLU A 516 -9.05 -53.00 6.37
CA GLU A 516 -8.39 -54.15 5.77
C GLU A 516 -7.79 -55.06 6.86
N ARG A 517 -8.13 -54.83 8.14
CA ARG A 517 -7.73 -55.66 9.29
C ARG A 517 -8.02 -57.15 9.03
N GLY A 518 -6.96 -57.97 8.93
CA GLY A 518 -7.05 -59.42 8.84
C GLY A 518 -7.20 -60.01 7.43
N ASN A 519 -7.01 -59.21 6.37
CA ASN A 519 -6.95 -59.74 5.00
C ASN A 519 -5.63 -60.52 4.77
N PRO A 520 -5.59 -61.69 4.13
CA PRO A 520 -4.32 -62.37 3.85
C PRO A 520 -3.46 -61.68 2.78
N THR A 521 -4.00 -60.71 2.04
CA THR A 521 -3.32 -59.97 0.97
C THR A 521 -2.25 -58.96 1.43
N TRP A 522 -2.04 -58.82 2.75
CA TRP A 522 -1.03 -57.91 3.32
C TRP A 522 0.38 -58.51 3.38
N GLU A 523 0.50 -59.84 3.31
CA GLU A 523 1.81 -60.52 3.26
C GLU A 523 2.45 -60.37 1.88
N ASP A 524 1.67 -60.09 0.84
CA ASP A 524 2.15 -59.83 -0.52
C ASP A 524 2.63 -58.37 -0.66
N GLU A 525 3.95 -58.12 -0.53
CA GLU A 525 4.55 -56.80 -0.75
C GLU A 525 4.27 -56.22 -2.16
N THR A 526 3.91 -57.08 -3.12
CA THR A 526 3.52 -56.70 -4.49
C THR A 526 2.09 -56.16 -4.61
N ALA A 527 1.28 -56.24 -3.55
CA ALA A 527 -0.05 -55.67 -3.54
C ALA A 527 -0.02 -54.13 -3.51
N TRP A 528 -0.95 -53.51 -4.23
CA TRP A 528 -1.06 -52.04 -4.27
C TRP A 528 -1.50 -51.43 -2.94
N LEU A 529 -2.15 -52.20 -2.06
CA LEU A 529 -2.75 -51.72 -0.83
C LEU A 529 -1.70 -51.44 0.29
N PRO A 530 -0.78 -52.38 0.64
CA PRO A 530 0.28 -52.10 1.61
C PRO A 530 1.21 -50.96 1.17
N THR A 531 1.49 -50.88 -0.13
CA THR A 531 2.31 -49.81 -0.70
C THR A 531 1.63 -48.44 -0.57
N VAL A 532 0.32 -48.34 -0.81
CA VAL A 532 -0.45 -47.10 -0.59
C VAL A 532 -0.50 -46.70 0.88
N VAL A 533 -0.67 -47.64 1.81
CA VAL A 533 -0.64 -47.34 3.26
C VAL A 533 0.74 -46.81 3.68
N SER A 534 1.82 -47.45 3.22
CA SER A 534 3.18 -46.98 3.52
C SER A 534 3.48 -45.60 2.92
N ALA A 535 2.99 -45.33 1.70
CA ALA A 535 3.17 -44.04 1.04
C ALA A 535 2.40 -42.93 1.76
N THR A 536 1.15 -43.20 2.16
CA THR A 536 0.32 -42.22 2.89
C THR A 536 0.85 -41.93 4.29
N LEU A 537 1.34 -42.94 5.02
CA LEU A 537 2.04 -42.76 6.30
C LEU A 537 3.36 -41.99 6.13
N CYS A 538 4.09 -42.21 5.04
CA CYS A 538 5.33 -41.47 4.75
C CYS A 538 5.05 -39.98 4.50
N ILE A 539 4.02 -39.67 3.71
CA ILE A 539 3.62 -38.27 3.44
C ILE A 539 3.15 -37.59 4.72
N SER A 540 2.34 -38.27 5.55
CA SER A 540 1.88 -37.72 6.82
C SER A 540 3.02 -37.52 7.82
N LEU A 541 3.96 -38.47 7.90
CA LEU A 541 5.18 -38.36 8.71
C LEU A 541 6.03 -37.16 8.28
N LEU A 542 6.32 -37.04 6.99
CA LEU A 542 7.17 -35.98 6.45
C LEU A 542 6.54 -34.60 6.68
N THR A 543 5.26 -34.44 6.34
CA THR A 543 4.56 -33.16 6.50
C THR A 543 4.37 -32.81 7.97
N GLY A 544 4.00 -33.78 8.82
CA GLY A 544 3.87 -33.59 10.27
C GLY A 544 5.19 -33.21 10.93
N ALA A 545 6.29 -33.88 10.56
CA ALA A 545 7.62 -33.58 11.08
C ALA A 545 8.09 -32.17 10.68
N LEU A 546 7.95 -31.78 9.41
CA LEU A 546 8.35 -30.45 8.95
C LEU A 546 7.56 -29.33 9.63
N VAL A 547 6.24 -29.52 9.85
CA VAL A 547 5.40 -28.57 10.59
C VAL A 547 5.86 -28.48 12.05
N LEU A 548 6.08 -29.60 12.72
CA LEU A 548 6.52 -29.62 14.12
C LEU A 548 7.91 -28.97 14.28
N ILE A 549 8.86 -29.30 13.41
CA ILE A 549 10.21 -28.71 13.40
C ILE A 549 10.10 -27.19 13.25
N ARG A 550 9.30 -26.71 12.31
CA ARG A 550 9.06 -25.27 12.14
C ARG A 550 8.52 -24.64 13.42
N ASP A 551 7.45 -25.19 13.99
CA ASP A 551 6.75 -24.58 15.14
C ASP A 551 7.62 -24.60 16.42
N VAL A 552 8.46 -25.62 16.59
CA VAL A 552 9.44 -25.70 17.68
C VAL A 552 10.57 -24.71 17.47
N LEU A 553 11.19 -24.67 16.28
CA LEU A 553 12.37 -23.85 16.02
C LEU A 553 12.08 -22.34 16.01
N ILE A 554 10.88 -21.92 15.59
CA ILE A 554 10.46 -20.50 15.65
C ILE A 554 10.52 -19.93 17.06
N SER A 555 10.30 -20.76 18.08
CA SER A 555 10.30 -20.35 19.50
C SER A 555 11.67 -19.90 19.99
N PHE A 556 12.75 -20.31 19.31
CA PHE A 556 14.11 -19.94 19.65
C PHE A 556 14.59 -18.83 18.70
N GLY A 557 15.13 -17.73 19.24
CA GLY A 557 15.50 -16.56 18.41
C GLY A 557 16.49 -16.87 17.29
N ASN A 558 17.66 -17.40 17.63
CA ASN A 558 18.71 -17.67 16.64
C ASN A 558 18.30 -18.73 15.61
N LEU A 559 17.64 -19.80 16.06
CA LEU A 559 17.17 -20.89 15.19
C LEU A 559 15.97 -20.45 14.34
N GLY A 560 15.08 -19.62 14.87
CA GLY A 560 13.92 -19.09 14.15
C GLY A 560 14.33 -18.17 13.00
N ILE A 561 15.30 -17.29 13.21
CA ILE A 561 15.90 -16.46 12.15
C ILE A 561 16.52 -17.35 11.08
N PHE A 562 17.29 -18.37 11.49
CA PHE A 562 17.91 -19.32 10.56
C PHE A 562 16.87 -20.07 9.72
N VAL A 563 15.80 -20.59 10.34
CA VAL A 563 14.71 -21.28 9.64
C VAL A 563 14.02 -20.37 8.61
N LYS A 564 13.88 -19.08 8.90
CA LYS A 564 13.33 -18.11 7.94
C LYS A 564 14.23 -17.89 6.74
N ILE A 565 15.53 -17.74 6.97
CA ILE A 565 16.54 -17.66 5.91
C ILE A 565 16.46 -18.89 5.01
N VAL A 566 16.50 -20.09 5.60
CA VAL A 566 16.44 -21.37 4.86
C VAL A 566 15.16 -21.50 4.05
N ASN A 567 13.99 -21.20 4.63
CA ASN A 567 12.72 -21.30 3.91
C ASN A 567 12.63 -20.34 2.71
N LYS A 568 13.15 -19.12 2.85
CA LYS A 568 13.15 -18.12 1.78
C LYS A 568 14.09 -18.53 0.63
N MET A 569 15.28 -19.03 0.97
CA MET A 569 16.24 -19.57 0.00
C MET A 569 15.68 -20.78 -0.75
N LEU A 570 15.05 -21.71 -0.04
CA LEU A 570 14.53 -22.94 -0.63
C LEU A 570 13.34 -22.67 -1.57
N SER A 571 12.47 -21.74 -1.20
CA SER A 571 11.31 -21.38 -2.04
C SER A 571 11.71 -20.56 -3.27
N ARG A 572 12.55 -19.52 -3.11
CA ARG A 572 12.87 -18.57 -4.18
C ARG A 572 14.00 -19.06 -5.09
N ASP A 573 15.13 -19.42 -4.49
CA ASP A 573 16.37 -19.65 -5.24
C ASP A 573 16.46 -21.10 -5.71
N ILE A 574 16.25 -22.05 -4.80
CA ILE A 574 16.23 -23.48 -5.16
C ILE A 574 15.03 -23.76 -6.07
N GLY A 575 13.87 -23.15 -5.84
CA GLY A 575 12.72 -23.28 -6.74
C GLY A 575 13.02 -22.84 -8.18
N THR A 576 13.62 -21.66 -8.36
CA THR A 576 14.03 -21.16 -9.68
C THR A 576 15.10 -22.06 -10.32
N TRP A 577 16.06 -22.51 -9.51
CA TRP A 577 17.10 -23.44 -9.95
C TRP A 577 16.53 -24.79 -10.37
N MET A 578 15.58 -25.36 -9.62
CA MET A 578 14.93 -26.64 -9.94
C MET A 578 14.20 -26.60 -11.28
N VAL A 579 13.58 -25.47 -11.64
CA VAL A 579 12.94 -25.29 -12.95
C VAL A 579 13.97 -25.29 -14.08
N LEU A 580 15.06 -24.53 -13.91
CA LEU A 580 16.16 -24.51 -14.89
C LEU A 580 16.83 -25.87 -15.02
N PHE A 581 17.15 -26.50 -13.89
CA PHE A 581 17.73 -27.82 -13.81
C PHE A 581 16.84 -28.85 -14.50
N GLY A 582 15.55 -28.88 -14.17
CA GLY A 582 14.58 -29.79 -14.80
C GLY A 582 14.50 -29.63 -16.31
N LEU A 583 14.55 -28.39 -16.83
CA LEU A 583 14.56 -28.13 -18.27
C LEU A 583 15.82 -28.70 -18.94
N TYR A 584 17.00 -28.50 -18.36
CA TYR A 584 18.24 -29.07 -18.89
C TYR A 584 18.22 -30.60 -18.83
N VAL A 585 17.80 -31.20 -17.71
CA VAL A 585 17.70 -32.66 -17.56
C VAL A 585 16.79 -33.25 -18.64
N VAL A 586 15.62 -32.66 -18.91
CA VAL A 586 14.72 -33.13 -19.96
C VAL A 586 15.34 -33.01 -21.35
N VAL A 587 15.97 -31.87 -21.69
CA VAL A 587 16.59 -31.65 -23.01
C VAL A 587 17.74 -32.64 -23.25
N PHE A 588 18.61 -32.83 -22.28
CA PHE A 588 19.73 -33.76 -22.40
C PHE A 588 19.26 -35.23 -22.37
N ALA A 589 18.25 -35.57 -21.57
CA ALA A 589 17.64 -36.91 -21.60
C ALA A 589 17.04 -37.22 -22.98
N LEU A 590 16.36 -36.26 -23.61
CA LEU A 590 15.85 -36.40 -24.98
C LEU A 590 16.98 -36.54 -26.01
N ALA A 591 18.05 -35.75 -25.88
CA ALA A 591 19.21 -35.82 -26.77
C ALA A 591 19.92 -37.17 -26.66
N LEU A 592 20.17 -37.67 -25.44
CA LEU A 592 20.76 -38.98 -25.21
C LEU A 592 19.84 -40.10 -25.73
N ASN A 593 18.53 -40.03 -25.49
CA ASN A 593 17.57 -41.01 -25.99
C ASN A 593 17.55 -41.11 -27.53
N LEU A 594 17.89 -40.03 -28.24
CA LEU A 594 17.97 -40.01 -29.71
C LEU A 594 19.27 -40.64 -30.24
N VAL A 595 20.38 -40.46 -29.52
CA VAL A 595 21.71 -40.93 -29.94
C VAL A 595 21.95 -42.39 -29.58
N MET A 596 21.35 -42.87 -28.48
CA MET A 596 21.52 -44.26 -28.07
C MET A 596 20.92 -45.23 -29.11
N PRO A 597 21.69 -46.23 -29.58
CA PRO A 597 21.20 -47.22 -30.54
C PRO A 597 20.05 -48.03 -29.94
N LYS A 598 18.99 -48.26 -30.73
CA LYS A 598 17.75 -48.84 -30.21
C LYS A 598 17.82 -50.33 -29.85
N THR A 599 18.91 -51.05 -30.11
CA THR A 599 18.86 -52.53 -30.08
C THR A 599 20.17 -53.24 -29.76
N GLN A 600 19.98 -54.33 -29.00
CA GLN A 600 20.79 -55.53 -28.78
C GLN A 600 21.77 -55.53 -27.61
N ILE A 601 21.20 -55.48 -26.39
CA ILE A 601 21.88 -56.01 -25.20
C ILE A 601 21.58 -57.51 -25.15
N HIS A 602 22.63 -58.32 -25.05
CA HIS A 602 22.61 -59.78 -25.12
C HIS A 602 22.07 -60.46 -23.84
N ASP A 603 21.40 -59.71 -22.97
CA ASP A 603 20.77 -60.19 -21.74
C ASP A 603 19.25 -60.01 -21.80
N SER A 604 18.54 -61.10 -21.57
CA SER A 604 17.11 -61.36 -21.78
C SER A 604 16.12 -60.50 -20.97
N SER A 605 16.55 -59.39 -20.36
CA SER A 605 15.74 -58.51 -19.51
C SER A 605 15.65 -57.06 -20.00
N ALA A 606 16.50 -56.62 -20.93
CA ALA A 606 16.52 -55.22 -21.44
C ALA A 606 15.85 -55.05 -22.82
N SER A 607 15.52 -56.14 -23.52
CA SER A 607 14.92 -56.11 -24.86
C SER A 607 13.43 -55.72 -24.90
N THR A 608 12.80 -55.57 -23.74
CA THR A 608 11.36 -55.27 -23.59
C THR A 608 11.07 -53.85 -23.07
N MET A 609 12.07 -53.01 -22.80
CA MET A 609 11.83 -51.66 -22.30
C MET A 609 11.29 -50.74 -23.41
N SER A 610 10.08 -50.24 -23.20
CA SER A 610 9.42 -49.22 -24.02
C SER A 610 10.26 -47.95 -24.10
N THR A 611 10.03 -47.14 -25.14
CA THR A 611 10.70 -45.83 -25.32
C THR A 611 10.54 -44.91 -24.09
N GLY A 612 9.42 -45.03 -23.37
CA GLY A 612 9.16 -44.26 -22.16
C GLY A 612 10.01 -44.71 -20.97
N GLU A 613 10.17 -46.01 -20.75
CA GLU A 613 10.99 -46.56 -19.65
C GLU A 613 12.47 -46.21 -19.82
N ARG A 614 12.96 -46.18 -21.07
CA ARG A 614 14.33 -45.72 -21.40
C ARG A 614 14.54 -44.23 -21.11
N PHE A 615 13.54 -43.41 -21.42
CA PHE A 615 13.59 -41.99 -21.11
C PHE A 615 13.61 -41.74 -19.59
N MET A 616 12.81 -42.50 -18.82
CA MET A 616 12.79 -42.41 -17.36
C MET A 616 14.10 -42.89 -16.72
N SER A 617 14.72 -43.96 -17.23
CA SER A 617 16.01 -44.43 -16.74
C SER A 617 17.15 -43.46 -17.05
N LEU A 618 17.11 -42.77 -18.20
CA LEU A 618 18.05 -41.69 -18.53
C LEU A 618 17.90 -40.48 -17.61
N ILE A 619 16.65 -40.07 -17.28
CA ILE A 619 16.42 -39.00 -16.31
C ILE A 619 16.98 -39.38 -14.94
N LEU A 620 16.73 -40.61 -14.48
CA LEU A 620 17.25 -41.12 -13.22
C LEU A 620 18.79 -41.15 -13.20
N MET A 621 19.41 -41.55 -14.32
CA MET A 621 20.86 -41.54 -14.48
C MET A 621 21.45 -40.13 -14.33
N ILE A 622 20.87 -39.16 -15.03
CA ILE A 622 21.32 -37.77 -14.97
C ILE A 622 21.13 -37.22 -13.55
N TYR A 623 20.03 -37.56 -12.88
CA TYR A 623 19.78 -37.19 -11.48
C TYR A 623 20.82 -37.78 -10.51
N LEU A 624 21.11 -39.08 -10.63
CA LEU A 624 22.12 -39.75 -9.80
C LEU A 624 23.51 -39.16 -10.03
N LEU A 625 23.89 -38.94 -11.29
CA LEU A 625 25.16 -38.29 -11.63
C LEU A 625 25.35 -36.94 -10.93
N VAL A 626 24.30 -36.12 -10.87
CA VAL A 626 24.37 -34.78 -10.27
C VAL A 626 24.39 -34.85 -8.74
N THR A 627 23.70 -35.82 -8.14
CA THR A 627 23.51 -35.88 -6.68
C THR A 627 24.59 -36.68 -5.96
N THR A 628 25.03 -37.80 -6.53
CA THR A 628 26.04 -38.69 -5.91
C THR A 628 27.40 -38.59 -6.60
N GLY A 629 27.48 -37.95 -7.78
CA GLY A 629 28.67 -37.98 -8.63
C GLY A 629 28.89 -39.35 -9.31
N ASP A 630 28.00 -40.31 -9.05
CA ASP A 630 28.10 -41.69 -9.54
C ASP A 630 26.94 -41.99 -10.50
N GLY A 631 27.17 -41.66 -11.77
CA GLY A 631 26.33 -42.10 -12.89
C GLY A 631 26.99 -43.20 -13.72
N GLY A 632 28.14 -43.73 -13.28
CA GLY A 632 29.04 -44.54 -14.09
C GLY A 632 28.57 -45.98 -14.29
N GLU A 633 27.92 -46.59 -13.31
CA GLU A 633 27.46 -47.97 -13.40
C GLU A 633 26.32 -48.15 -14.41
N LEU A 634 25.37 -47.20 -14.46
CA LEU A 634 24.32 -47.22 -15.48
C LEU A 634 24.87 -46.86 -16.87
N LEU A 635 25.89 -45.99 -16.92
CA LEU A 635 26.64 -45.71 -18.15
C LEU A 635 27.30 -46.99 -18.70
N GLY A 636 27.93 -47.79 -17.84
CA GLY A 636 28.56 -49.06 -18.20
C GLY A 636 27.59 -50.12 -18.71
N GLY A 637 26.33 -50.10 -18.25
CA GLY A 637 25.26 -50.98 -18.75
C GLY A 637 24.60 -50.53 -20.06
N ILE A 638 24.76 -49.26 -20.44
CA ILE A 638 24.12 -48.66 -21.63
C ILE A 638 25.11 -48.49 -22.79
N TYR A 639 26.42 -48.40 -22.51
CA TYR A 639 27.49 -48.42 -23.51
C TYR A 639 27.90 -49.86 -23.86
N ASP A 640 27.73 -50.25 -25.12
CA ASP A 640 28.30 -51.51 -25.62
C ASP A 640 29.84 -51.40 -25.69
N LEU A 641 30.51 -51.96 -24.68
CA LEU A 641 31.97 -51.99 -24.53
C LEU A 641 32.69 -52.70 -25.70
N ASN A 642 31.97 -53.46 -26.54
CA ASN A 642 32.54 -54.14 -27.71
C ASN A 642 32.76 -53.22 -28.92
N ASN A 643 32.04 -52.08 -29.03
CA ASN A 643 32.21 -51.14 -30.15
C ASN A 643 32.38 -49.70 -29.69
N LYS A 644 33.46 -49.47 -28.92
CA LYS A 644 33.84 -48.17 -28.34
C LYS A 644 33.91 -47.02 -29.36
N TRP A 645 34.15 -47.32 -30.63
CA TRP A 645 34.39 -46.34 -31.70
C TRP A 645 33.18 -46.07 -32.60
N SER A 646 31.99 -46.57 -32.27
CA SER A 646 30.80 -46.19 -33.02
C SER A 646 30.55 -44.68 -32.91
N PHE A 647 30.19 -44.03 -34.02
CA PHE A 647 29.92 -42.59 -34.05
C PHE A 647 28.84 -42.18 -33.03
N ALA A 648 27.85 -43.05 -32.81
CA ALA A 648 26.81 -42.88 -31.79
C ALA A 648 27.39 -42.86 -30.37
N ASN A 649 28.30 -43.78 -30.03
CA ASN A 649 28.94 -43.83 -28.70
C ASN A 649 29.84 -42.61 -28.44
N VAL A 650 30.56 -42.13 -29.47
CA VAL A 650 31.37 -40.90 -29.36
C VAL A 650 30.49 -39.66 -29.20
N MET A 651 29.37 -39.58 -29.92
CA MET A 651 28.41 -38.47 -29.78
C MET A 651 27.74 -38.50 -28.39
N ALA A 652 27.35 -39.68 -27.90
CA ALA A 652 26.78 -39.85 -26.57
C ALA A 652 27.77 -39.43 -25.47
N LEU A 653 29.04 -39.81 -25.60
CA LEU A 653 30.11 -39.39 -24.68
C LEU A 653 30.31 -37.88 -24.70
N GLY A 654 30.28 -37.25 -25.88
CA GLY A 654 30.36 -35.79 -26.02
C GLY A 654 29.20 -35.06 -25.37
N ILE A 655 27.96 -35.53 -25.59
CA ILE A 655 26.75 -34.98 -24.94
C ILE A 655 26.81 -35.17 -23.42
N TYR A 656 27.31 -36.32 -22.96
CA TYR A 656 27.50 -36.61 -21.53
C TYR A 656 28.56 -35.72 -20.87
N LEU A 657 29.67 -35.43 -21.55
CA LEU A 657 30.68 -34.48 -21.06
C LEU A 657 30.12 -33.05 -21.00
N LEU A 658 29.38 -32.63 -22.02
CA LEU A 658 28.68 -31.33 -22.01
C LEU A 658 27.68 -31.26 -20.85
N LEU A 659 26.91 -32.32 -20.61
CA LEU A 659 25.99 -32.44 -19.49
C LEU A 659 26.70 -32.20 -18.15
N ILE A 660 27.85 -32.82 -17.91
CA ILE A 660 28.63 -32.63 -16.68
C ILE A 660 29.05 -31.16 -16.53
N VAL A 661 29.57 -30.54 -17.59
CA VAL A 661 29.99 -29.13 -17.56
C VAL A 661 28.80 -28.21 -17.28
N PHE A 662 27.67 -28.42 -17.95
CA PHE A 662 26.48 -27.58 -17.75
C PHE A 662 25.83 -27.81 -16.37
N LEU A 663 25.58 -29.05 -15.96
CA LEU A 663 24.83 -29.34 -14.74
C LEU A 663 25.67 -29.18 -13.47
N ILE A 664 26.92 -29.64 -13.46
CA ILE A 664 27.75 -29.64 -12.25
C ILE A 664 28.55 -28.34 -12.12
N ILE A 665 29.11 -27.80 -13.21
CA ILE A 665 29.97 -26.61 -13.12
C ILE A 665 29.15 -25.33 -13.24
N LEU A 666 28.26 -25.20 -14.24
CA LEU A 666 27.55 -23.95 -14.47
C LEU A 666 26.35 -23.77 -13.53
N LEU A 667 25.49 -24.79 -13.38
CA LEU A 667 24.29 -24.65 -12.56
C LEU A 667 24.57 -24.66 -11.05
N LEU A 668 25.61 -25.37 -10.58
CA LEU A 668 26.02 -25.31 -9.18
C LEU A 668 26.65 -23.94 -8.84
N ASN A 669 27.51 -23.41 -9.70
CA ASN A 669 28.07 -22.08 -9.48
C ASN A 669 26.98 -21.00 -9.51
N LEU A 670 25.95 -21.16 -10.34
CA LEU A 670 24.81 -20.26 -10.36
C LEU A 670 23.98 -20.36 -9.07
N ILE A 671 23.71 -21.56 -8.54
CA ILE A 671 22.93 -21.69 -7.29
C ILE A 671 23.69 -21.14 -6.09
N ILE A 672 25.00 -21.40 -5.99
CA ILE A 672 25.84 -20.86 -4.91
C ILE A 672 25.87 -19.33 -4.98
N ALA A 673 26.00 -18.76 -6.18
CA ALA A 673 25.98 -17.31 -6.36
C ALA A 673 24.63 -16.68 -5.99
N MET A 674 23.51 -17.28 -6.43
CA MET A 674 22.16 -16.81 -6.08
C MET A 674 21.90 -16.92 -4.57
N MET A 675 22.18 -18.07 -3.96
CA MET A 675 21.99 -18.28 -2.52
C MET A 675 22.91 -17.37 -1.69
N GLY A 676 24.13 -17.10 -2.15
CA GLY A 676 25.06 -16.18 -1.48
C GLY A 676 24.51 -14.75 -1.43
N ASN A 677 23.99 -14.24 -2.54
CA ASN A 677 23.40 -12.90 -2.58
C ASN A 677 22.10 -12.81 -1.75
N THR A 678 21.22 -13.82 -1.89
CA THR A 678 19.97 -13.89 -1.12
C THR A 678 20.24 -14.05 0.38
N TYR A 679 21.32 -14.73 0.79
CA TYR A 679 21.69 -14.84 2.21
C TYR A 679 21.92 -13.48 2.84
N VAL A 680 22.73 -12.63 2.20
CA VAL A 680 23.06 -11.31 2.72
C VAL A 680 21.81 -10.42 2.78
N GLU A 681 21.04 -10.35 1.70
CA GLU A 681 19.78 -9.57 1.64
C GLU A 681 18.74 -10.07 2.65
N THR A 682 18.67 -11.39 2.84
CA THR A 682 17.69 -11.99 3.76
C THR A 682 18.14 -11.88 5.20
N LEU A 683 19.44 -11.89 5.51
CA LEU A 683 19.93 -11.80 6.89
C LEU A 683 19.46 -10.51 7.57
N GLU A 684 19.57 -9.37 6.87
CA GLU A 684 19.12 -8.07 7.37
C GLU A 684 17.60 -8.07 7.66
N ASN A 685 16.81 -8.62 6.72
CA ASN A 685 15.35 -8.66 6.82
C ASN A 685 14.80 -9.81 7.69
N ALA A 686 15.56 -10.87 7.92
CA ALA A 686 15.10 -12.07 8.61
C ALA A 686 14.84 -11.84 10.08
N THR A 687 15.60 -10.92 10.69
CA THR A 687 15.35 -10.48 12.08
C THR A 687 13.95 -9.88 12.19
N LEU A 688 13.61 -8.97 11.29
CA LEU A 688 12.29 -8.35 11.19
C LEU A 688 11.21 -9.40 10.91
N GLU A 689 11.41 -10.25 9.90
CA GLU A 689 10.45 -11.31 9.56
C GLU A 689 10.20 -12.25 10.74
N TRP A 690 11.23 -12.68 11.46
CA TRP A 690 11.10 -13.51 12.66
C TRP A 690 10.34 -12.78 13.78
N ARG A 691 10.68 -11.53 14.07
CA ARG A 691 9.98 -10.73 15.10
C ARG A 691 8.50 -10.53 14.77
N THR A 692 8.17 -10.27 13.50
CA THR A 692 6.77 -10.13 13.07
C THR A 692 5.98 -11.43 13.26
N GLU A 693 6.63 -12.59 13.09
CA GLU A 693 5.98 -13.88 13.29
C GLU A 693 5.77 -14.22 14.76
N ILE A 694 6.72 -13.86 15.63
CA ILE A 694 6.54 -13.94 17.08
C ILE A 694 5.40 -13.02 17.53
N ALA A 695 5.36 -11.78 17.04
CA ALA A 695 4.28 -10.84 17.34
C ALA A 695 2.90 -11.41 16.94
N ARG A 696 2.79 -11.98 15.73
CA ARG A 696 1.56 -12.67 15.28
C ARG A 696 1.22 -13.87 16.13
N LEU A 697 2.20 -14.70 16.49
CA LEU A 697 1.99 -15.85 17.34
C LEU A 697 1.41 -15.42 18.69
N VAL A 698 2.00 -14.40 19.32
CA VAL A 698 1.50 -13.87 20.60
C VAL A 698 0.07 -13.37 20.49
N LEU A 699 -0.26 -12.57 19.47
CA LEU A 699 -1.62 -12.07 19.26
C LEU A 699 -2.65 -13.18 19.01
N ARG A 700 -2.27 -14.22 18.25
CA ARG A 700 -3.16 -15.38 18.03
C ARG A 700 -3.40 -16.14 19.33
N ARG A 701 -2.36 -16.36 20.14
CA ARG A 701 -2.48 -17.03 21.44
C ARG A 701 -3.31 -16.19 22.42
N GLU A 702 -3.22 -14.86 22.33
CA GLU A 702 -4.04 -13.94 23.12
C GLU A 702 -5.54 -14.10 22.81
N LEU A 703 -5.91 -14.18 21.51
CA LEU A 703 -7.29 -14.41 21.09
C LEU A 703 -7.87 -15.71 21.68
N ILE A 704 -7.06 -16.78 21.76
CA ILE A 704 -7.49 -18.07 22.32
C ILE A 704 -7.69 -17.99 23.84
N CYS A 705 -6.76 -17.34 24.55
CA CYS A 705 -6.84 -17.18 26.00
C CYS A 705 -8.08 -16.35 26.41
N GLY A 706 -8.53 -15.47 25.53
CA GLY A 706 -9.73 -14.66 25.73
C GLY A 706 -9.69 -13.89 27.05
N ARG A 707 -10.83 -13.78 27.74
CA ARG A 707 -10.93 -13.11 29.05
C ARG A 707 -10.53 -14.00 30.25
N SER A 708 -10.17 -15.26 30.01
CA SER A 708 -9.96 -16.25 31.08
C SER A 708 -8.61 -16.09 31.79
N ILE A 709 -7.61 -15.52 31.09
CA ILE A 709 -6.26 -15.28 31.61
C ILE A 709 -5.97 -13.79 31.39
N ASP A 710 -5.31 -13.15 32.35
CA ASP A 710 -4.85 -11.78 32.16
C ASP A 710 -3.70 -11.73 31.14
N THR A 711 -4.01 -11.29 29.92
CA THR A 711 -3.06 -11.19 28.80
C THR A 711 -2.38 -9.83 28.69
N ARG A 712 -2.72 -8.86 29.57
CA ARG A 712 -2.17 -7.49 29.53
C ARG A 712 -0.67 -7.48 29.79
N ALA A 713 0.02 -6.59 29.09
CA ALA A 713 1.46 -6.32 29.24
C ALA A 713 1.73 -5.23 30.29
N GLY A 714 2.97 -5.15 30.78
CA GLY A 714 3.38 -4.16 31.77
C GLY A 714 2.85 -4.40 33.18
N VAL A 715 3.04 -3.40 34.03
CA VAL A 715 2.67 -3.43 35.46
C VAL A 715 1.44 -2.56 35.68
N LYS A 716 0.47 -3.07 36.44
CA LYS A 716 -0.76 -2.35 36.77
C LYS A 716 -0.50 -1.35 37.91
N GLU A 717 -0.73 -0.07 37.67
CA GLU A 717 -0.80 0.97 38.71
C GLU A 717 -2.15 1.69 38.63
N GLY A 718 -2.96 1.56 39.68
CA GLY A 718 -4.34 2.05 39.66
C GLY A 718 -5.18 1.32 38.62
N ASP A 719 -5.81 2.08 37.71
CA ASP A 719 -6.64 1.54 36.62
C ASP A 719 -5.86 1.37 35.29
N SER A 720 -4.64 1.89 35.21
CA SER A 720 -3.80 1.88 33.99
C SER A 720 -2.63 0.89 34.09
N TYR A 721 -2.08 0.55 32.92
CA TYR A 721 -0.93 -0.34 32.79
C TYR A 721 0.24 0.47 32.27
N TYR A 722 1.39 0.33 32.92
CA TYR A 722 2.59 1.07 32.58
C TYR A 722 3.74 0.13 32.24
N PHE A 723 4.54 0.53 31.26
CA PHE A 723 5.83 -0.07 31.00
C PHE A 723 6.93 0.79 31.58
N PHE A 724 7.82 0.16 32.35
CA PHE A 724 8.95 0.83 33.00
C PHE A 724 10.24 0.43 32.31
N PHE A 725 11.06 1.42 31.98
CA PHE A 725 12.38 1.15 31.43
C PHE A 725 13.40 2.14 32.00
N ARG A 726 14.64 1.69 32.08
CA ARG A 726 15.75 2.44 32.65
C ARG A 726 16.74 2.79 31.56
N GLN A 727 17.32 3.98 31.69
CA GLN A 727 18.35 4.43 30.77
C GLN A 727 19.43 5.22 31.50
N VAL A 728 20.64 5.13 30.98
CA VAL A 728 21.78 5.93 31.41
C VAL A 728 21.85 7.17 30.50
N SER A 729 21.53 8.34 31.04
CA SER A 729 21.70 9.63 30.38
C SER A 729 23.19 9.97 30.26
N GLY A 730 23.63 10.27 29.05
CA GLY A 730 24.97 10.77 28.79
C GLY A 730 25.22 12.15 29.40
N GLY A 731 25.71 12.20 30.64
CA GLY A 731 26.54 13.30 31.17
C GLY A 731 25.94 14.70 31.36
N LYS A 732 24.73 15.03 30.89
CA LYS A 732 24.08 16.34 31.14
C LYS A 732 22.69 16.15 31.74
N ARG A 733 22.46 16.79 32.90
CA ARG A 733 21.15 16.85 33.58
C ARG A 733 20.09 17.39 32.60
N GLY A 734 19.22 16.52 32.09
CA GLY A 734 18.06 16.88 31.28
C GLY A 734 17.96 16.21 29.91
N ASP A 735 19.04 15.63 29.37
CA ASP A 735 19.07 15.12 27.97
C ASP A 735 18.80 13.63 27.81
N GLY A 736 18.70 12.84 28.89
CA GLY A 736 18.55 11.37 28.79
C GLY A 736 17.32 10.91 28.00
N MET A 737 16.25 11.70 28.01
CA MET A 737 15.07 11.43 27.19
C MET A 737 15.42 11.49 25.70
N GLN A 738 16.25 12.43 25.26
CA GLN A 738 16.63 12.56 23.86
C GLN A 738 17.37 11.31 23.37
N ASP A 739 18.21 10.68 24.19
CA ASP A 739 19.03 9.51 23.82
C ASP A 739 18.21 8.26 23.40
N ILE A 740 16.97 8.08 23.87
CA ILE A 740 16.09 6.94 23.47
C ILE A 740 15.56 7.14 22.05
N PHE A 741 15.31 8.40 21.74
CA PHE A 741 14.60 8.82 20.55
C PHE A 741 15.57 9.37 19.49
N SER A 742 16.81 9.72 19.85
CA SER A 742 17.90 9.98 18.93
C SER A 742 18.57 8.66 18.58
N SER A 743 17.96 7.90 17.68
CA SER A 743 18.70 6.90 16.92
C SER A 743 19.62 7.61 15.93
N THR A 744 20.67 8.26 16.41
CA THR A 744 21.81 8.59 15.56
C THR A 744 22.69 7.35 15.54
N SER A 745 22.87 6.82 14.35
CA SER A 745 23.80 5.74 14.01
C SER A 745 25.09 5.80 14.84
N ASN A 746 25.32 4.80 15.68
CA ASN A 746 26.58 4.60 16.42
C ASN A 746 27.80 4.29 15.49
N ASN A 747 27.73 4.60 14.19
CA ASN A 747 28.83 4.44 13.25
C ASN A 747 29.78 5.65 13.17
N GLU A 748 29.50 6.78 13.83
CA GLU A 748 30.39 7.96 13.77
C GLU A 748 31.42 8.05 14.91
N LEU A 749 31.46 7.10 15.85
CA LEU A 749 32.39 7.12 16.99
C LEU A 749 33.69 6.33 16.78
N LEU A 750 33.99 5.87 15.55
CA LEU A 750 35.22 5.13 15.23
C LEU A 750 36.17 5.79 14.23
N ASP A 751 35.83 6.96 13.66
CA ASP A 751 36.67 7.63 12.64
C ASP A 751 37.39 8.90 13.13
N THR A 752 37.52 9.12 14.44
CA THR A 752 38.29 10.25 14.98
C THR A 752 39.77 9.93 15.20
N GLN A 753 40.46 9.38 14.19
CA GLN A 753 41.91 9.57 14.00
C GLN A 753 42.29 9.41 12.53
N MET A 754 42.11 10.47 11.74
CA MET A 754 43.09 11.00 10.77
C MET A 754 42.40 12.05 9.86
N GLN A 755 42.79 13.30 10.00
CA GLN A 755 42.73 14.31 8.94
C GLN A 755 44.18 14.64 8.55
N PRO A 756 44.49 14.95 7.28
CA PRO A 756 43.90 16.13 6.62
C PRO A 756 43.61 16.00 5.11
N GLY A 757 42.79 16.90 4.59
CA GLY A 757 42.76 17.21 3.15
C GLY A 757 41.39 17.58 2.59
N ALA A 758 41.24 18.85 2.21
CA ALA A 758 40.01 19.47 1.73
C ALA A 758 39.52 18.94 0.35
N SER A 759 38.19 18.81 0.19
CA SER A 759 37.44 19.33 -0.97
C SER A 759 35.93 19.09 -0.86
N ARG A 760 35.19 20.17 -0.64
CA ARG A 760 33.89 20.55 -1.24
C ARG A 760 33.05 19.40 -1.86
N ARG A 761 31.96 19.02 -1.18
CA ARG A 761 30.77 18.40 -1.81
C ARG A 761 29.49 19.01 -1.25
N GLU A 762 28.57 19.23 -2.16
CA GLU A 762 27.33 19.98 -2.06
C GLU A 762 26.34 19.32 -1.08
N SER A 763 25.67 20.15 -0.30
CA SER A 763 24.55 19.80 0.58
C SER A 763 23.35 19.37 -0.26
N MET A 764 22.91 18.13 -0.04
CA MET A 764 21.70 17.55 -0.63
C MET A 764 20.62 17.51 0.48
N ASP A 765 19.73 18.51 0.47
CA ASP A 765 18.57 18.58 1.37
C ASP A 765 17.49 17.55 0.96
N PRO A 766 16.91 16.75 1.87
CA PRO A 766 15.87 15.78 1.52
C PRO A 766 14.44 16.35 1.67
N SER A 767 13.83 16.64 0.51
CA SER A 767 12.53 16.09 0.07
C SER A 767 11.22 16.27 0.87
N SER A 768 10.96 17.39 1.57
CA SER A 768 9.60 17.69 2.08
C SER A 768 8.87 18.83 1.34
N SER A 769 9.59 19.75 0.71
CA SER A 769 9.01 20.88 -0.05
C SER A 769 8.53 20.47 -1.45
N VAL A 770 9.09 19.40 -2.03
CA VAL A 770 8.81 18.96 -3.40
C VAL A 770 7.40 18.37 -3.54
N SER A 771 6.82 17.77 -2.48
CA SER A 771 5.49 17.16 -2.55
C SER A 771 4.36 18.21 -2.50
N LYS A 772 4.48 19.26 -1.66
CA LYS A 772 3.47 20.33 -1.51
C LYS A 772 3.36 21.19 -2.77
N SER A 773 4.50 21.56 -3.37
CA SER A 773 4.52 22.25 -4.67
C SER A 773 3.99 21.38 -5.82
N ALA A 774 4.23 20.07 -5.76
CA ALA A 774 3.73 19.12 -6.75
C ALA A 774 2.20 18.95 -6.68
N VAL A 775 1.57 19.16 -5.52
CA VAL A 775 0.11 19.14 -5.36
C VAL A 775 -0.53 20.36 -6.03
N ALA A 776 -0.06 21.58 -5.78
CA ALA A 776 -0.51 22.77 -6.49
C ALA A 776 -0.31 22.63 -8.01
N GLN A 777 0.84 22.08 -8.44
CA GLN A 777 1.07 21.74 -9.85
C GLN A 777 0.17 20.59 -10.36
N SER A 778 -0.24 19.66 -9.51
CA SER A 778 -1.13 18.54 -9.86
C SER A 778 -2.59 18.98 -9.96
N PHE A 779 -3.07 19.90 -9.12
CA PHE A 779 -4.34 20.58 -9.31
C PHE A 779 -4.33 21.34 -10.65
N LYS A 780 -3.27 22.10 -10.92
CA LYS A 780 -3.07 22.80 -12.20
C LYS A 780 -3.01 21.83 -13.39
N ARG A 781 -2.29 20.71 -13.29
CA ARG A 781 -2.17 19.67 -14.34
C ARG A 781 -3.44 18.83 -14.49
N ALA A 782 -4.18 18.52 -13.41
CA ALA A 782 -5.43 17.77 -13.48
C ALA A 782 -6.54 18.61 -14.12
N ALA A 783 -6.60 19.90 -13.79
CA ALA A 783 -7.37 20.88 -14.52
C ALA A 783 -6.97 20.89 -16.01
N GLN A 784 -5.68 20.95 -16.35
CA GLN A 784 -5.18 20.90 -17.74
C GLN A 784 -5.46 19.56 -18.47
N ILE A 785 -5.41 18.40 -17.80
CA ILE A 785 -5.62 17.08 -18.42
C ILE A 785 -7.11 16.86 -18.72
N SER A 786 -8.01 17.25 -17.81
CA SER A 786 -9.46 17.28 -18.06
C SER A 786 -9.79 18.10 -19.32
N GLN A 787 -9.05 19.20 -19.54
CA GLN A 787 -9.21 20.08 -20.71
C GLN A 787 -8.78 19.45 -22.05
N SER A 788 -7.85 18.48 -22.05
CA SER A 788 -7.35 17.84 -23.29
C SER A 788 -8.30 16.77 -23.86
N PHE A 789 -9.09 16.11 -23.01
CA PHE A 789 -10.03 15.07 -23.43
C PHE A 789 -11.26 15.62 -24.17
N HIS A 790 -11.68 16.86 -23.87
CA HIS A 790 -12.82 17.47 -24.56
C HIS A 790 -12.49 18.07 -25.94
N ILE A 791 -11.23 18.42 -26.23
CA ILE A 791 -10.83 18.92 -27.56
C ILE A 791 -10.89 17.81 -28.63
N ARG A 792 -10.83 16.53 -28.24
CA ARG A 792 -10.94 15.38 -29.16
C ARG A 792 -12.33 14.75 -29.26
N GLY A 793 -13.34 15.29 -28.56
CA GLY A 793 -14.69 14.72 -28.50
C GLY A 793 -15.65 15.12 -29.62
N ILE A 794 -15.30 16.04 -30.53
CA ILE A 794 -16.21 16.56 -31.57
C ILE A 794 -15.59 16.40 -32.96
N LYS A 795 -15.46 15.16 -33.42
CA LYS A 795 -15.42 14.82 -34.86
C LYS A 795 -15.97 13.40 -35.06
N TYR A 796 -17.27 13.21 -34.94
CA TYR A 796 -17.96 12.20 -35.74
C TYR A 796 -19.17 12.85 -36.39
N GLY A 797 -19.05 13.01 -37.72
CA GLY A 797 -20.06 13.60 -38.57
C GLY A 797 -21.32 12.75 -38.62
N ARG A 798 -22.45 13.46 -38.73
CA ARG A 798 -23.73 12.93 -39.20
C ARG A 798 -23.57 12.29 -40.58
N SER A 799 -24.03 11.05 -40.74
CA SER A 799 -24.66 10.60 -41.98
C SER A 799 -25.61 9.41 -41.69
N ASN A 800 -26.90 9.70 -41.82
CA ASN A 800 -28.11 8.89 -42.04
C ASN A 800 -28.23 7.39 -41.63
N PRO A 801 -29.41 6.97 -41.12
CA PRO A 801 -29.80 5.59 -40.98
C PRO A 801 -30.58 5.11 -42.22
N MET A 802 -30.13 4.04 -42.89
CA MET A 802 -31.01 3.19 -43.71
C MET A 802 -30.44 1.77 -43.83
N THR A 803 -31.20 0.82 -43.28
CA THR A 803 -31.57 -0.52 -43.79
C THR A 803 -30.57 -1.44 -44.50
N ASN A 804 -30.73 -2.73 -44.14
CA ASN A 804 -30.50 -3.97 -44.90
C ASN A 804 -29.25 -4.82 -44.60
N SER A 805 -29.49 -5.84 -43.75
CA SER A 805 -29.43 -7.29 -44.06
C SER A 805 -28.18 -7.93 -44.69
N LEU A 806 -27.74 -9.00 -44.01
CA LEU A 806 -27.35 -10.31 -44.55
C LEU A 806 -26.03 -10.47 -45.36
N SER A 807 -25.17 -11.31 -44.77
CA SER A 807 -24.58 -12.53 -45.36
C SER A 807 -23.23 -12.48 -46.11
N LEU A 808 -22.36 -13.41 -45.68
CA LEU A 808 -21.50 -14.33 -46.46
C LEU A 808 -20.54 -13.75 -47.51
N SER A 809 -19.23 -14.08 -47.38
CA SER A 809 -18.59 -15.12 -48.21
C SER A 809 -17.06 -14.99 -48.30
N LYS A 810 -16.41 -16.15 -48.23
CA LYS A 810 -14.99 -16.45 -48.52
C LYS A 810 -14.62 -16.25 -50.00
N ARG A 811 -13.32 -15.94 -50.25
CA ARG A 811 -12.35 -16.49 -51.26
C ARG A 811 -11.20 -15.48 -51.38
N GLY A 812 -9.91 -15.82 -51.23
CA GLY A 812 -9.09 -16.65 -52.13
C GLY A 812 -8.86 -15.87 -53.44
N SER A 813 -7.67 -15.52 -53.93
CA SER A 813 -6.35 -16.18 -53.88
C SER A 813 -5.29 -15.31 -54.60
N THR A 814 -4.02 -15.49 -54.21
CA THR A 814 -2.78 -15.58 -55.05
C THR A 814 -2.40 -14.47 -56.06
N ASP A 815 -1.24 -13.84 -55.85
CA ASP A 815 0.01 -14.03 -56.64
C ASP A 815 1.14 -13.15 -56.03
N LEU A 816 2.20 -13.69 -55.42
CA LEU A 816 3.44 -14.27 -55.99
C LEU A 816 4.49 -13.23 -56.44
N ILE A 817 5.65 -13.28 -55.74
CA ILE A 817 7.06 -13.25 -56.24
C ILE A 817 7.98 -12.11 -55.73
N ARG A 818 8.86 -12.53 -54.79
CA ARG A 818 10.32 -12.33 -54.65
C ARG A 818 10.87 -10.91 -54.38
N MET A 819 12.00 -10.70 -53.68
CA MET A 819 12.91 -11.49 -52.83
C MET A 819 13.92 -10.50 -52.20
N SER A 820 14.65 -11.00 -51.21
CA SER A 820 15.99 -10.59 -50.75
C SER A 820 16.10 -9.81 -49.43
N THR A 821 15.97 -10.58 -48.34
CA THR A 821 16.90 -10.62 -47.19
C THR A 821 18.25 -11.25 -47.62
N PRO A 822 19.22 -11.62 -46.74
CA PRO A 822 19.53 -11.23 -45.35
C PRO A 822 21.04 -10.90 -45.15
N ILE A 823 21.44 -10.41 -43.97
CA ILE A 823 22.10 -11.17 -42.88
C ILE A 823 21.76 -10.43 -41.57
#